data_AF-A0A2D0INF4-F1
#
_entry.id   AF-A0A2D0INF4-F1
#
_cell.length_a   1.000
_cell.length_b   1.000
_cell.length_c   1.000
_cell.angle_alpha   90.00
_cell.angle_beta   90.00
_cell.angle_gamma   90.00
#
_symmetry.space_group_name_H-M   'P 1'
#
loop_
_entity.id
_entity.type
_entity.pdbx_description
1 polymer ?
#
loop_
_entity_poly.entity_id
_entity_poly.type
_entity_poly.pdbx_seq_one_letter_code
_entity_poly.pdbx_strand_id
1 'polypeptide(L)'
;MKLTPEKLLSAIEKYAHTPEKQRSLTQTQIQWFSEPENVFLLISLVLTLPKEAMTEIGDSINNWLEVAIAEFALTTNKLSAETKQLFEEIIEQILVNTKEEFEINSECVLLCVSILKRNQFHIRTDITQLLDILQYADNTNIATFPAKSPNLSQLFKQFEIHLGIEFVDFFESGLSVVPHETLPHLLTEVAKHSWGMDALLLLTQYFEEPIALACAQALDDCPSSAWANLSYLQLVNLCARFNRHPAIHSCFKRWKKKAMSHHNKVRETAKIHELYVTHVDGNDCASMMMTITLDGQEYQMNMMLDFKSGIRESLLNIAPERTIPELIEELSNNESYVDFTPVSPDWLQQILPWILSVQQNKNTPLDLDSLYWLSQLPVEWTQPEAFELEHWSQKFGYQADPKRQDQNRLGMTMGSSLILSWLAPEECLLKAKKPRDLLKLYYYANRELFTERLTYSASIEQYRLPSQAPYWVEQYLDLAYALRDPALNRKKFALFDTLSELSFEYFYMEQEEEIEPQGLVLKVSLLDATPAVWRRLRVSNQLTLNEFHEVIQNAMGWENAHLFRFNIAGIDIPEEHYDQMCIGAFLFEAGDELNYQYDFGDDWFHQITVEKVQQKDIIQPEVTAGNGICPAEDSGGIWNWNYLLKLRRKKLLTEDEAEQLEFVGLSPTESLEPFDKQQVNKRLKAFINH
;
A
#
# COMPACT_ATOMS: atom_id res chain seq x y z
N MET A 1 -9.73 15.50 1.68
CA MET A 1 -10.12 16.79 2.34
C MET A 1 -9.64 17.95 1.46
N LYS A 2 -10.50 18.91 1.07
CA LYS A 2 -10.06 20.09 0.31
C LYS A 2 -9.37 21.11 1.23
N LEU A 3 -8.15 21.51 0.90
CA LEU A 3 -7.39 22.52 1.67
C LEU A 3 -7.67 23.95 1.18
N THR A 4 -7.31 24.93 2.00
CA THR A 4 -7.27 26.35 1.61
C THR A 4 -5.82 26.86 1.62
N PRO A 5 -5.47 27.91 0.86
CA PRO A 5 -4.12 28.50 0.85
C PRO A 5 -3.63 28.88 2.25
N GLU A 6 -4.50 29.44 3.09
CA GLU A 6 -4.14 29.90 4.44
C GLU A 6 -3.78 28.73 5.35
N LYS A 7 -4.51 27.61 5.22
CA LYS A 7 -4.24 26.40 6.00
C LYS A 7 -2.91 25.76 5.59
N LEU A 8 -2.60 25.73 4.29
CA LEU A 8 -1.31 25.24 3.78
C LEU A 8 -0.15 26.12 4.26
N LEU A 9 -0.24 27.43 4.06
CA LEU A 9 0.81 28.37 4.45
C LEU A 9 1.06 28.31 5.97
N SER A 10 0.00 28.29 6.79
CA SER A 10 0.13 28.16 8.24
C SER A 10 0.78 26.85 8.68
N ALA A 11 0.53 25.75 7.96
CA ALA A 11 1.17 24.47 8.23
C ALA A 11 2.67 24.48 7.88
N ILE A 12 3.04 25.11 6.75
CA ILE A 12 4.44 25.29 6.32
C ILE A 12 5.20 26.18 7.31
N GLU A 13 4.62 27.30 7.75
CA GLU A 13 5.23 28.19 8.75
C GLU A 13 5.44 27.48 10.09
N LYS A 14 4.44 26.71 10.55
CA LYS A 14 4.57 25.91 11.77
C LYS A 14 5.67 24.86 11.66
N TYR A 15 5.79 24.23 10.50
CA TYR A 15 6.88 23.30 10.19
C TYR A 15 8.24 24.00 10.24
N ALA A 16 8.36 25.19 9.64
CA ALA A 16 9.57 26.00 9.65
C ALA A 16 10.03 26.37 11.08
N HIS A 17 9.09 26.63 11.99
CA HIS A 17 9.39 26.96 13.39
C HIS A 17 9.68 25.75 14.29
N THR A 18 9.52 24.53 13.77
CA THR A 18 9.86 23.29 14.48
C THR A 18 11.38 23.05 14.39
N PRO A 19 12.06 22.59 15.46
CA PRO A 19 13.48 22.25 15.40
C PRO A 19 13.76 21.26 14.27
N GLU A 20 14.83 21.45 13.49
CA GLU A 20 15.15 20.63 12.31
C GLU A 20 15.11 19.13 12.56
N LYS A 21 15.61 18.66 13.70
CA LYS A 21 15.60 17.22 14.08
C LYS A 21 14.20 16.64 14.32
N GLN A 22 13.18 17.49 14.46
CA GLN A 22 11.78 17.12 14.71
C GLN A 22 10.88 17.49 13.51
N ARG A 23 11.44 18.08 12.46
CA ARG A 23 10.71 18.42 11.25
C ARG A 23 10.36 17.14 10.50
N SER A 24 9.09 16.76 10.52
CA SER A 24 8.51 15.69 9.71
C SER A 24 7.05 16.07 9.41
N LEU A 25 6.58 15.75 8.21
CA LEU A 25 5.16 15.85 7.91
C LEU A 25 4.45 14.68 8.58
N THR A 26 3.30 14.94 9.21
CA THR A 26 2.48 13.86 9.77
C THR A 26 1.83 13.04 8.65
N GLN A 27 1.47 11.79 8.92
CA GLN A 27 0.78 10.95 7.94
C GLN A 27 -0.50 11.61 7.40
N THR A 28 -1.25 12.32 8.25
CA THR A 28 -2.42 13.11 7.83
C THR A 28 -2.06 14.24 6.87
N GLN A 29 -0.90 14.89 7.05
CA GLN A 29 -0.42 15.94 6.14
C GLN A 29 0.06 15.36 4.81
N ILE A 30 0.74 14.21 4.84
CA ILE A 30 1.15 13.48 3.62
C ILE A 30 -0.10 13.08 2.81
N GLN A 31 -1.12 12.54 3.48
CA GLN A 31 -2.43 12.21 2.88
C GLN A 31 -3.18 13.43 2.30
N TRP A 32 -2.79 14.66 2.60
CA TRP A 32 -3.38 15.80 1.88
C TRP A 32 -3.05 15.75 0.39
N PHE A 33 -1.89 15.21 0.02
CA PHE A 33 -1.36 15.23 -1.34
C PHE A 33 -1.72 14.00 -2.17
N SER A 34 -2.48 13.06 -1.60
CA SER A 34 -3.16 12.04 -2.38
C SER A 34 -4.29 12.61 -3.25
N GLU A 35 -4.76 13.83 -2.94
CA GLU A 35 -5.74 14.57 -3.72
C GLU A 35 -5.04 15.54 -4.69
N PRO A 36 -5.17 15.36 -6.03
CA PRO A 36 -4.50 16.20 -7.03
C PRO A 36 -4.75 17.71 -6.86
N GLU A 37 -5.98 18.09 -6.47
CA GLU A 37 -6.37 19.48 -6.27
C GLU A 37 -5.52 20.20 -5.20
N ASN A 38 -5.12 19.49 -4.14
CA ASN A 38 -4.31 20.06 -3.07
C ASN A 38 -2.86 20.30 -3.51
N VAL A 39 -2.35 19.47 -4.43
CA VAL A 39 -1.02 19.62 -5.04
C VAL A 39 -1.02 20.84 -5.97
N PHE A 40 -2.06 20.98 -6.80
CA PHE A 40 -2.24 22.15 -7.66
C PHE A 40 -2.36 23.45 -6.86
N LEU A 41 -3.09 23.41 -5.74
CA LEU A 41 -3.19 24.52 -4.80
C LEU A 41 -1.84 24.91 -4.21
N LEU A 42 -1.03 23.92 -3.79
CA LEU A 42 0.30 24.16 -3.25
C LEU A 42 1.23 24.76 -4.31
N ILE A 43 1.25 24.23 -5.54
CA ILE A 43 2.04 24.78 -6.65
C ILE A 43 1.64 26.25 -6.89
N SER A 44 0.34 26.53 -7.01
CA SER A 44 -0.15 27.90 -7.21
C SER A 44 0.26 28.83 -6.07
N LEU A 45 0.15 28.37 -4.81
CA LEU A 45 0.57 29.14 -3.64
C LEU A 45 2.06 29.49 -3.74
N VAL A 46 2.92 28.48 -3.95
CA VAL A 46 4.38 28.67 -3.98
C VAL A 46 4.83 29.60 -5.11
N LEU A 47 4.23 29.50 -6.29
CA LEU A 47 4.54 30.40 -7.42
C LEU A 47 4.28 31.89 -7.10
N THR A 48 3.31 32.16 -6.22
CA THR A 48 2.91 33.53 -5.80
C THR A 48 3.58 34.02 -4.52
N LEU A 49 4.45 33.21 -3.89
CA LEU A 49 5.13 33.63 -2.67
C LEU A 49 6.15 34.74 -2.95
N PRO A 50 6.23 35.77 -2.09
CA PRO A 50 7.19 36.85 -2.23
C PRO A 50 8.62 36.33 -2.05
N LYS A 51 9.61 37.03 -2.62
CA LYS A 51 11.03 36.61 -2.56
C LYS A 51 11.54 36.50 -1.13
N GLU A 52 11.06 37.34 -0.23
CA GLU A 52 11.40 37.32 1.19
C GLU A 52 11.01 35.99 1.86
N ALA A 53 9.91 35.36 1.43
CA ALA A 53 9.47 34.08 1.98
C ALA A 53 10.46 32.95 1.68
N MET A 54 11.13 32.98 0.51
CA MET A 54 12.19 32.00 0.19
C MET A 54 13.42 32.17 1.08
N THR A 55 13.66 33.38 1.60
CA THR A 55 14.74 33.61 2.58
C THR A 55 14.38 33.12 3.98
N GLU A 56 13.11 33.24 4.37
CA GLU A 56 12.63 32.92 5.73
C GLU A 56 12.26 31.44 5.91
N ILE A 57 11.55 30.87 4.93
CA ILE A 57 10.96 29.52 5.02
C ILE A 57 11.25 28.66 3.77
N GLY A 58 12.22 29.03 2.93
CA GLY A 58 12.55 28.35 1.67
C GLY A 58 12.80 26.85 1.80
N ASP A 59 13.57 26.41 2.80
CA ASP A 59 13.82 24.98 3.06
C ASP A 59 12.52 24.23 3.41
N SER A 60 11.58 24.90 4.05
CA SER A 60 10.29 24.31 4.40
C SER A 60 9.39 24.21 3.18
N ILE A 61 9.37 25.23 2.31
CA ILE A 61 8.66 25.22 1.04
C ILE A 61 9.19 24.07 0.15
N ASN A 62 10.51 23.94 0.03
CA ASN A 62 11.13 22.86 -0.71
C ASN A 62 10.67 21.48 -0.21
N ASN A 63 10.83 21.21 1.09
CA ASN A 63 10.42 19.93 1.68
C ASN A 63 8.93 19.61 1.46
N TRP A 64 8.05 20.61 1.59
CA TRP A 64 6.62 20.41 1.37
C TRP A 64 6.28 20.15 -0.10
N LEU A 65 6.92 20.86 -1.03
CA LEU A 65 6.76 20.60 -2.47
C LEU A 65 7.27 19.21 -2.86
N GLU A 66 8.41 18.81 -2.32
CA GLU A 66 9.01 17.49 -2.58
C GLU A 66 8.07 16.37 -2.16
N VAL A 67 7.56 16.40 -0.93
CA VAL A 67 6.61 15.40 -0.45
C VAL A 67 5.31 15.44 -1.25
N ALA A 68 4.78 16.63 -1.52
CA ALA A 68 3.51 16.76 -2.24
C ALA A 68 3.59 16.22 -3.67
N ILE A 69 4.65 16.55 -4.40
CA ILE A 69 4.84 16.11 -5.79
C ILE A 69 5.22 14.63 -5.84
N ALA A 70 5.99 14.11 -4.88
CA ALA A 70 6.30 12.69 -4.79
C ALA A 70 5.03 11.84 -4.54
N GLU A 71 4.20 12.22 -3.56
CA GLU A 71 2.91 11.56 -3.31
C GLU A 71 1.97 11.66 -4.52
N PHE A 72 1.98 12.80 -5.19
CA PHE A 72 1.23 12.98 -6.43
C PHE A 72 1.76 12.09 -7.56
N ALA A 73 3.07 11.93 -7.70
CA ALA A 73 3.66 11.01 -8.66
C ALA A 73 3.28 9.55 -8.37
N LEU A 74 3.30 9.14 -7.10
CA LEU A 74 2.93 7.80 -6.67
C LEU A 74 1.46 7.47 -7.00
N THR A 75 0.54 8.42 -6.75
CA THR A 75 -0.88 8.25 -7.07
C THR A 75 -1.14 8.26 -8.57
N THR A 76 -0.49 9.17 -9.32
CA THR A 76 -0.67 9.28 -10.78
C THR A 76 -0.08 8.11 -11.56
N ASN A 77 0.98 7.47 -11.07
CA ASN A 77 1.57 6.29 -11.69
C ASN A 77 0.62 5.08 -11.73
N LYS A 78 -0.44 5.07 -10.92
CA LYS A 78 -1.50 4.03 -10.95
C LYS A 78 -2.59 4.33 -11.99
N LEU A 79 -2.60 5.53 -12.56
CA LEU A 79 -3.64 6.01 -13.48
C LEU A 79 -3.23 5.81 -14.94
N SER A 80 -4.18 6.01 -15.86
CA SER A 80 -3.89 5.89 -17.30
C SER A 80 -2.99 7.03 -17.77
N ALA A 81 -2.26 6.79 -18.87
CA ALA A 81 -1.38 7.79 -19.47
C ALA A 81 -2.15 9.07 -19.86
N GLU A 82 -3.42 8.95 -20.28
CA GLU A 82 -4.26 10.10 -20.61
C GLU A 82 -4.59 10.95 -19.37
N THR A 83 -4.82 10.31 -18.21
CA THR A 83 -5.06 11.05 -16.96
C THR A 83 -3.81 11.75 -16.46
N LYS A 84 -2.64 11.09 -16.53
CA LYS A 84 -1.37 11.74 -16.21
C LYS A 84 -1.09 12.94 -17.11
N GLN A 85 -1.32 12.80 -18.41
CA GLN A 85 -1.20 13.91 -19.37
C GLN A 85 -2.13 15.07 -19.03
N LEU A 86 -3.38 14.80 -18.66
CA LEU A 86 -4.32 15.85 -18.24
C LEU A 86 -3.80 16.63 -17.02
N PHE A 87 -3.19 15.94 -16.06
CA PHE A 87 -2.57 16.61 -14.91
C PHE A 87 -1.35 17.45 -15.30
N GLU A 88 -0.51 16.96 -16.20
CA GLU A 88 0.59 17.75 -16.78
C GLU A 88 0.06 19.01 -17.46
N GLU A 89 -1.01 18.91 -18.27
CA GLU A 89 -1.67 20.04 -18.92
C GLU A 89 -2.25 21.05 -17.91
N ILE A 90 -2.83 20.58 -16.80
CA ILE A 90 -3.32 21.45 -15.72
C ILE A 90 -2.16 22.18 -15.04
N ILE A 91 -1.07 21.49 -14.73
CA ILE A 91 0.12 22.09 -14.14
C ILE A 91 0.71 23.15 -15.07
N GLU A 92 0.80 22.86 -16.37
CA GLU A 92 1.24 23.84 -17.38
C GLU A 92 0.32 25.07 -17.43
N GLN A 93 -1.00 24.88 -17.35
CA GLN A 93 -1.96 25.99 -17.27
C GLN A 93 -1.77 26.82 -16.01
N ILE A 94 -1.50 26.20 -14.85
CA ILE A 94 -1.21 26.92 -13.61
C ILE A 94 0.04 27.78 -13.80
N LEU A 95 1.13 27.20 -14.31
CA LEU A 95 2.39 27.92 -14.56
C LEU A 95 2.21 29.15 -15.46
N VAL A 96 1.35 29.05 -16.49
CA VAL A 96 1.08 30.16 -17.41
C VAL A 96 0.08 31.17 -16.83
N ASN A 97 -1.07 30.72 -16.33
CA ASN A 97 -2.16 31.58 -15.87
C ASN A 97 -1.77 32.38 -14.62
N THR A 98 -1.01 31.77 -13.70
CA THR A 98 -0.54 32.48 -12.50
C THR A 98 0.28 33.72 -12.89
N LYS A 99 0.95 33.72 -14.06
CA LYS A 99 1.72 34.88 -14.52
C LYS A 99 0.82 36.00 -15.04
N GLU A 100 -0.31 35.63 -15.65
CA GLU A 100 -1.28 36.60 -16.15
C GLU A 100 -2.02 37.31 -15.00
N GLU A 101 -2.23 36.61 -13.89
CA GLU A 101 -3.02 37.08 -12.75
C GLU A 101 -2.19 37.64 -11.58
N PHE A 102 -0.95 37.19 -11.38
CA PHE A 102 -0.12 37.49 -10.21
C PHE A 102 1.35 37.77 -10.57
N GLU A 103 2.08 38.42 -9.65
CA GLU A 103 3.54 38.53 -9.73
C GLU A 103 4.16 37.19 -9.33
N ILE A 104 4.90 36.56 -10.24
CA ILE A 104 5.51 35.24 -10.03
C ILE A 104 6.95 35.40 -9.55
N ASN A 105 7.34 34.59 -8.57
CA ASN A 105 8.73 34.45 -8.17
C ASN A 105 9.48 33.44 -9.07
N SER A 106 10.51 33.91 -9.78
CA SER A 106 11.35 33.07 -10.65
C SER A 106 12.06 31.93 -9.92
N GLU A 107 12.45 32.12 -8.66
CA GLU A 107 13.09 31.06 -7.85
C GLU A 107 12.08 29.95 -7.56
N CYS A 108 10.84 30.30 -7.26
CA CYS A 108 9.75 29.35 -7.06
C CYS A 108 9.37 28.60 -8.34
N VAL A 109 9.37 29.26 -9.51
CA VAL A 109 9.15 28.59 -10.80
C VAL A 109 10.19 27.52 -11.04
N LEU A 110 11.47 27.87 -10.88
CA LEU A 110 12.58 26.94 -11.11
C LEU A 110 12.50 25.75 -10.14
N LEU A 111 12.22 26.02 -8.86
CA LEU A 111 12.05 25.00 -7.83
C LEU A 111 10.87 24.05 -8.14
N CYS A 112 9.70 24.59 -8.46
CA CYS A 112 8.52 23.78 -8.78
C CYS A 112 8.79 22.89 -10.00
N VAL A 113 9.35 23.46 -11.09
CA VAL A 113 9.58 22.73 -12.33
C VAL A 113 10.69 21.69 -12.17
N SER A 114 11.75 21.98 -11.41
CA SER A 114 12.81 21.00 -11.16
C SER A 114 12.28 19.78 -10.39
N ILE A 115 11.48 20.00 -9.33
CA ILE A 115 10.87 18.92 -8.55
C ILE A 115 9.88 18.11 -9.41
N LEU A 116 9.04 18.79 -10.22
CA LEU A 116 8.12 18.11 -11.15
C LEU A 116 8.87 17.21 -12.14
N LYS A 117 9.94 17.74 -12.75
CA LYS A 117 10.77 16.96 -13.67
C LYS A 117 11.48 15.80 -12.98
N ARG A 118 12.03 15.99 -11.78
CA ARG A 118 12.63 14.90 -10.98
C ARG A 118 11.64 13.76 -10.73
N ASN A 119 10.37 14.11 -10.53
CA ASN A 119 9.25 13.18 -10.40
C ASN A 119 8.62 12.74 -11.74
N GLN A 120 9.33 12.93 -12.87
CA GLN A 120 8.98 12.49 -14.22
C GLN A 120 7.66 13.05 -14.77
N PHE A 121 7.29 14.28 -14.38
CA PHE A 121 6.25 15.04 -15.06
C PHE A 121 6.82 15.77 -16.28
N HIS A 122 6.13 15.67 -17.42
CA HIS A 122 6.56 16.26 -18.68
C HIS A 122 6.09 17.71 -18.79
N ILE A 123 6.92 18.64 -18.34
CA ILE A 123 6.65 20.08 -18.45
C ILE A 123 7.28 20.64 -19.73
N ARG A 124 6.44 20.95 -20.72
CA ARG A 124 6.83 21.45 -22.05
C ARG A 124 6.77 22.97 -22.17
N THR A 125 6.11 23.64 -21.23
CA THR A 125 6.03 25.10 -21.18
C THR A 125 7.43 25.70 -21.23
N ASP A 126 7.63 26.68 -22.12
CA ASP A 126 8.86 27.46 -22.18
C ASP A 126 8.96 28.37 -20.95
N ILE A 127 9.62 27.85 -19.91
CA ILE A 127 9.74 28.56 -18.63
C ILE A 127 10.53 29.87 -18.76
N THR A 128 11.32 30.08 -19.83
CA THR A 128 12.07 31.34 -20.00
C THR A 128 11.14 32.53 -20.11
N GLN A 129 9.94 32.31 -20.63
CA GLN A 129 8.89 33.32 -20.69
C GLN A 129 8.27 33.58 -19.32
N LEU A 130 8.39 32.67 -18.36
CA LEU A 130 7.84 32.80 -17.00
C LEU A 130 8.82 33.45 -16.02
N LEU A 131 10.12 33.47 -16.34
CA LEU A 131 11.13 34.10 -15.51
C LEU A 131 11.09 35.63 -15.69
N ASP A 132 11.29 36.34 -14.59
CA ASP A 132 11.56 37.77 -14.58
C ASP A 132 12.93 37.99 -15.22
N ILE A 133 12.97 38.20 -16.53
CA ILE A 133 14.19 38.67 -17.21
C ILE A 133 14.37 40.15 -16.85
N LEU A 134 14.79 40.42 -15.61
CA LEU A 134 15.28 41.73 -15.22
C LEU A 134 16.63 41.96 -15.91
N GLN A 135 16.71 43.02 -16.69
CA GLN A 135 17.98 43.58 -17.15
C GLN A 135 18.81 44.00 -15.91
N TYR A 136 19.79 43.18 -15.53
CA TYR A 136 20.96 43.45 -14.68
C TYR A 136 20.74 43.99 -13.25
N ALA A 137 21.14 43.21 -12.24
CA ALA A 137 22.37 43.39 -11.44
C ALA A 137 22.54 42.20 -10.46
N ASP A 138 23.78 41.74 -10.30
CA ASP A 138 24.24 40.63 -9.44
C ASP A 138 23.63 40.63 -8.02
N ASN A 139 23.28 39.42 -7.51
CA ASN A 139 23.63 38.88 -6.18
C ASN A 139 22.72 37.73 -5.65
N THR A 140 21.93 37.06 -6.50
CA THR A 140 21.32 35.76 -6.14
C THR A 140 21.99 34.64 -6.93
N ASN A 141 22.37 33.53 -6.27
CA ASN A 141 23.16 32.42 -6.84
C ASN A 141 22.38 31.55 -7.84
N ILE A 142 21.32 32.09 -8.47
CA ILE A 142 20.63 31.48 -9.60
C ILE A 142 20.82 32.44 -10.77
N ALA A 143 21.87 32.20 -11.55
CA ALA A 143 22.18 33.01 -12.72
C ALA A 143 21.08 32.84 -13.78
N THR A 144 20.57 33.97 -14.26
CA THR A 144 19.88 34.08 -15.55
C THR A 144 20.66 33.32 -16.64
N PHE A 145 19.96 32.59 -17.51
CA PHE A 145 20.59 31.95 -18.68
C PHE A 145 21.50 32.94 -19.40
N PRO A 146 22.82 32.74 -19.42
CA PRO A 146 23.68 33.84 -19.78
C PRO A 146 23.84 33.89 -21.30
N ALA A 147 23.65 35.09 -21.86
CA ALA A 147 23.91 35.38 -23.27
C ALA A 147 25.41 35.23 -23.66
N LYS A 148 26.30 35.04 -22.68
CA LYS A 148 27.66 34.52 -22.84
C LYS A 148 27.81 33.32 -21.91
N SER A 149 28.18 32.15 -22.46
CA SER A 149 28.38 30.91 -21.70
C SER A 149 29.02 31.20 -20.34
N PRO A 150 28.39 30.82 -19.22
CA PRO A 150 29.01 31.01 -17.92
C PRO A 150 30.29 30.17 -17.90
N ASN A 151 31.24 30.52 -17.03
CA ASN A 151 32.38 29.65 -16.80
C ASN A 151 31.90 28.42 -16.01
N LEU A 152 31.27 27.49 -16.71
CA LEU A 152 30.70 26.24 -16.16
C LEU A 152 31.76 25.46 -15.36
N SER A 153 33.02 25.48 -15.81
CA SER A 153 34.17 24.96 -15.08
C SER A 153 34.36 25.57 -13.68
N GLN A 154 34.05 26.86 -13.49
CA GLN A 154 34.09 27.52 -12.18
C GLN A 154 32.86 27.17 -11.34
N LEU A 155 31.69 27.07 -11.96
CA LEU A 155 30.44 26.67 -11.32
C LEU A 155 30.57 25.27 -10.71
N PHE A 156 31.00 24.27 -11.49
CA PHE A 156 31.15 22.89 -11.00
C PHE A 156 32.16 22.76 -9.86
N LYS A 157 33.18 23.64 -9.82
CA LYS A 157 34.12 23.72 -8.68
C LYS A 157 33.49 24.31 -7.43
N GLN A 158 32.60 25.29 -7.58
CA GLN A 158 31.89 25.92 -6.47
C GLN A 158 30.92 24.94 -5.81
N PHE A 159 30.28 24.07 -6.59
CA PHE A 159 29.40 23.00 -6.10
C PHE A 159 30.15 21.70 -5.76
N GLU A 160 31.49 21.74 -5.74
CA GLU A 160 32.34 20.61 -5.34
C GLU A 160 32.03 19.28 -6.07
N ILE A 161 31.63 19.35 -7.34
CA ILE A 161 31.25 18.16 -8.12
C ILE A 161 32.49 17.32 -8.45
N HIS A 162 32.50 16.10 -7.97
CA HIS A 162 33.59 15.13 -8.06
C HIS A 162 33.19 13.83 -8.74
N LEU A 163 31.92 13.45 -8.69
CA LEU A 163 31.35 12.22 -9.24
C LEU A 163 30.29 12.50 -10.31
N GLY A 164 30.05 11.49 -11.16
CA GLY A 164 29.06 11.59 -12.22
C GLY A 164 27.64 11.72 -11.68
N ILE A 165 27.34 11.04 -10.57
CA ILE A 165 26.03 11.09 -9.91
C ILE A 165 25.78 12.44 -9.23
N GLU A 166 26.79 13.04 -8.61
CA GLU A 166 26.66 14.39 -8.02
C GLU A 166 26.34 15.45 -9.09
N PHE A 167 26.85 15.27 -10.31
CA PHE A 167 26.45 16.12 -11.44
C PHE A 167 25.00 15.87 -11.87
N VAL A 168 24.53 14.62 -11.83
CA VAL A 168 23.12 14.29 -12.12
C VAL A 168 22.21 15.00 -11.12
N ASP A 169 22.52 14.93 -9.82
CA ASP A 169 21.75 15.62 -8.78
C ASP A 169 21.74 17.14 -9.01
N PHE A 170 22.91 17.71 -9.31
CA PHE A 170 23.05 19.12 -9.67
C PHE A 170 22.25 19.47 -10.94
N PHE A 171 22.23 18.58 -11.92
CA PHE A 171 21.48 18.76 -13.16
C PHE A 171 19.98 18.73 -12.89
N GLU A 172 19.48 17.73 -12.18
CA GLU A 172 18.05 17.59 -11.86
C GLU A 172 17.54 18.77 -11.03
N SER A 173 18.36 19.24 -10.08
CA SER A 173 18.03 20.35 -9.18
C SER A 173 17.92 21.72 -9.87
N GLY A 174 18.47 21.90 -11.08
CA GLY A 174 18.41 23.21 -11.72
C GLY A 174 18.79 23.33 -13.19
N LEU A 175 19.54 22.38 -13.77
CA LEU A 175 19.86 22.39 -15.20
C LEU A 175 18.87 21.58 -16.07
N SER A 176 17.99 20.79 -15.47
CA SER A 176 16.93 20.03 -16.16
C SER A 176 15.91 20.92 -16.87
N VAL A 177 15.82 22.18 -16.46
CA VAL A 177 14.90 23.19 -17.00
C VAL A 177 15.55 24.07 -18.09
N VAL A 178 16.81 23.80 -18.41
CA VAL A 178 17.58 24.50 -19.44
C VAL A 178 16.95 24.30 -20.83
N PRO A 179 16.80 25.38 -21.65
CA PRO A 179 16.34 25.23 -23.03
C PRO A 179 17.23 24.28 -23.83
N HIS A 180 16.61 23.36 -24.58
CA HIS A 180 17.32 22.29 -25.29
C HIS A 180 18.42 22.79 -26.24
N GLU A 181 18.27 23.99 -26.81
CA GLU A 181 19.26 24.62 -27.70
C GLU A 181 20.59 24.94 -27.01
N THR A 182 20.58 25.11 -25.69
CA THR A 182 21.77 25.46 -24.90
C THR A 182 22.47 24.25 -24.30
N LEU A 183 21.80 23.08 -24.26
CA LEU A 183 22.35 21.82 -23.75
C LEU A 183 23.68 21.42 -24.43
N PRO A 184 23.86 21.53 -25.78
CA PRO A 184 25.12 21.10 -26.40
C PRO A 184 26.35 21.81 -25.85
N HIS A 185 26.26 23.10 -25.53
CA HIS A 185 27.36 23.88 -24.95
C HIS A 185 27.69 23.43 -23.53
N LEU A 186 26.66 23.21 -22.71
CA LEU A 186 26.78 22.69 -21.36
C LEU A 186 27.46 21.31 -21.36
N LEU A 187 26.92 20.37 -22.13
CA LEU A 187 27.35 18.97 -22.15
C LEU A 187 28.75 18.79 -22.74
N THR A 188 29.15 19.66 -23.68
CA THR A 188 30.53 19.69 -24.20
C THR A 188 31.54 20.06 -23.11
N GLU A 189 31.17 20.95 -22.18
CA GLU A 189 32.04 21.28 -21.04
C GLU A 189 32.09 20.11 -20.06
N VAL A 190 30.95 19.50 -19.74
CA VAL A 190 30.84 18.33 -18.85
C VAL A 190 31.81 17.22 -19.28
N ALA A 191 31.86 16.92 -20.59
CA ALA A 191 32.75 15.89 -21.15
C ALA A 191 34.26 16.10 -20.86
N LYS A 192 34.68 17.31 -20.46
CA LYS A 192 36.09 17.63 -20.15
C LYS A 192 36.48 17.23 -18.73
N HIS A 193 35.52 16.99 -17.84
CA HIS A 193 35.77 16.63 -16.46
C HIS A 193 36.05 15.13 -16.31
N SER A 194 36.76 14.75 -15.23
CA SER A 194 37.10 13.34 -14.96
C SER A 194 35.88 12.47 -14.67
N TRP A 195 34.79 13.06 -14.18
CA TRP A 195 33.51 12.40 -13.93
C TRP A 195 32.51 12.54 -15.09
N GLY A 196 32.84 13.35 -16.10
CA GLY A 196 31.91 13.77 -17.14
C GLY A 196 31.37 12.63 -18.00
N MET A 197 32.18 11.62 -18.26
CA MET A 197 31.75 10.45 -19.04
C MET A 197 30.66 9.65 -18.32
N ASP A 198 30.76 9.50 -17.00
CA ASP A 198 29.78 8.80 -16.20
C ASP A 198 28.46 9.59 -16.18
N ALA A 199 28.54 10.90 -15.89
CA ALA A 199 27.39 11.81 -15.90
C ALA A 199 26.63 11.78 -17.23
N LEU A 200 27.33 11.91 -18.35
CA LEU A 200 26.71 11.90 -19.68
C LEU A 200 26.07 10.55 -20.00
N LEU A 201 26.69 9.43 -19.63
CA LEU A 201 26.11 8.10 -19.82
C LEU A 201 24.87 7.89 -18.97
N LEU A 202 24.88 8.32 -17.72
CA LEU A 202 23.70 8.28 -16.84
C LEU A 202 22.57 9.11 -17.46
N LEU A 203 22.83 10.35 -17.88
CA LEU A 203 21.82 11.22 -18.49
C LEU A 203 21.30 10.74 -19.85
N THR A 204 21.95 9.77 -20.53
CA THR A 204 21.31 9.07 -21.67
C THR A 204 20.08 8.26 -21.26
N GLN A 205 19.88 8.04 -19.95
CA GLN A 205 18.71 7.41 -19.36
C GLN A 205 17.72 8.43 -18.80
N TYR A 206 17.96 9.73 -18.94
CA TYR A 206 17.03 10.74 -18.42
C TYR A 206 15.64 10.60 -19.05
N PHE A 207 14.56 10.90 -18.31
CA PHE A 207 13.20 10.58 -18.77
C PHE A 207 12.79 11.36 -20.03
N GLU A 208 13.24 12.60 -20.17
CA GLU A 208 13.03 13.41 -21.37
C GLU A 208 14.01 13.01 -22.49
N GLU A 209 13.46 12.52 -23.61
CA GLU A 209 14.25 12.10 -24.78
C GLU A 209 15.18 13.20 -25.33
N PRO A 210 14.80 14.50 -25.41
CA PRO A 210 15.70 15.54 -25.90
C PRO A 210 17.01 15.69 -25.10
N ILE A 211 16.95 15.56 -23.78
CA ILE A 211 18.13 15.62 -22.90
C ILE A 211 19.01 14.39 -23.14
N ALA A 212 18.40 13.20 -23.23
CA ALA A 212 19.12 11.97 -23.50
C ALA A 212 19.83 11.99 -24.88
N LEU A 213 19.16 12.50 -25.91
CA LEU A 213 19.73 12.70 -27.24
C LEU A 213 20.88 13.72 -27.24
N ALA A 214 20.74 14.82 -26.51
CA ALA A 214 21.81 15.82 -26.37
C ALA A 214 23.06 15.21 -25.70
N CYS A 215 22.87 14.37 -24.67
CA CYS A 215 23.95 13.64 -24.02
C CYS A 215 24.61 12.62 -24.97
N ALA A 216 23.79 11.89 -25.74
CA ALA A 216 24.29 10.96 -26.75
C ALA A 216 25.16 11.68 -27.81
N GLN A 217 24.73 12.85 -28.28
CA GLN A 217 25.49 13.66 -29.21
C GLN A 217 26.83 14.12 -28.60
N ALA A 218 26.81 14.62 -27.35
CA ALA A 218 28.03 15.02 -26.65
C ALA A 218 29.03 13.85 -26.46
N LEU A 219 28.54 12.64 -26.18
CA LEU A 219 29.35 11.42 -26.10
C LEU A 219 29.93 10.99 -27.46
N ASP A 220 29.22 11.24 -28.56
CA ASP A 220 29.74 10.94 -29.90
C ASP A 220 30.81 11.94 -30.34
N ASP A 221 30.62 13.22 -30.04
CA ASP A 221 31.52 14.32 -30.40
C ASP A 221 32.80 14.36 -29.55
N CYS A 222 32.79 13.74 -28.36
CA CYS A 222 33.99 13.73 -27.51
C CYS A 222 35.14 12.91 -28.14
N PRO A 223 36.40 13.35 -27.96
CA PRO A 223 37.56 12.61 -28.47
C PRO A 223 37.64 11.23 -27.81
N SER A 224 38.14 10.23 -28.53
CA SER A 224 38.22 8.85 -27.99
C SER A 224 39.04 8.76 -26.69
N SER A 225 40.03 9.63 -26.51
CA SER A 225 40.82 9.74 -25.28
C SER A 225 40.01 10.14 -24.04
N ALA A 226 38.87 10.83 -24.19
CA ALA A 226 38.01 11.20 -23.07
C ALA A 226 37.40 9.96 -22.38
N TRP A 227 37.23 8.86 -23.10
CA TRP A 227 36.71 7.59 -22.55
C TRP A 227 37.65 6.93 -21.53
N ALA A 228 38.89 7.42 -21.39
CA ALA A 228 39.78 7.04 -20.28
C ALA A 228 39.27 7.52 -18.91
N ASN A 229 38.36 8.50 -18.89
CA ASN A 229 37.72 9.05 -17.69
C ASN A 229 36.48 8.24 -17.25
N LEU A 230 35.99 7.29 -18.05
CA LEU A 230 34.90 6.41 -17.63
C LEU A 230 35.32 5.62 -16.38
N SER A 231 34.52 5.69 -15.31
CA SER A 231 34.88 5.06 -14.04
C SER A 231 34.73 3.55 -14.07
N TYR A 232 33.66 3.04 -14.68
CA TYR A 232 33.38 1.61 -14.78
C TYR A 232 32.88 1.25 -16.18
N LEU A 233 33.54 0.30 -16.85
CA LEU A 233 33.09 -0.21 -18.15
C LEU A 233 31.66 -0.79 -18.09
N GLN A 234 31.25 -1.26 -16.91
CA GLN A 234 29.95 -1.83 -16.66
C GLN A 234 28.81 -0.82 -16.81
N LEU A 235 29.05 0.47 -16.54
CA LEU A 235 28.04 1.52 -16.74
C LEU A 235 27.54 1.54 -18.19
N VAL A 236 28.45 1.46 -19.16
CA VAL A 236 28.08 1.37 -20.58
C VAL A 236 27.27 0.11 -20.90
N ASN A 237 27.56 -1.01 -20.24
CA ASN A 237 26.81 -2.27 -20.45
C ASN A 237 25.40 -2.19 -19.86
N LEU A 238 25.26 -1.60 -18.67
CA LEU A 238 23.97 -1.41 -18.01
C LEU A 238 23.10 -0.43 -18.79
N CYS A 239 23.64 0.74 -19.17
CA CYS A 239 22.94 1.68 -20.03
C CYS A 239 22.54 1.02 -21.34
N ALA A 240 23.44 0.28 -22.02
CA ALA A 240 23.08 -0.40 -23.28
C ALA A 240 21.96 -1.44 -23.15
N ARG A 241 21.80 -2.03 -21.98
CA ARG A 241 20.81 -3.09 -21.72
C ARG A 241 19.45 -2.52 -21.31
N PHE A 242 19.44 -1.52 -20.45
CA PHE A 242 18.24 -0.99 -19.82
C PHE A 242 17.88 0.42 -20.31
N ASN A 243 18.44 0.86 -21.45
CA ASN A 243 18.18 2.22 -21.91
C ASN A 243 16.69 2.43 -22.22
N ARG A 244 16.13 3.56 -21.81
CA ARG A 244 14.71 3.87 -22.08
C ARG A 244 14.44 4.35 -23.50
N HIS A 245 15.46 4.84 -24.20
CA HIS A 245 15.33 5.54 -25.49
C HIS A 245 15.88 4.70 -26.65
N PRO A 246 15.01 4.10 -27.47
CA PRO A 246 15.43 3.27 -28.61
C PRO A 246 16.34 4.01 -29.60
N ALA A 247 16.20 5.33 -29.72
CA ALA A 247 17.02 6.16 -30.61
C ALA A 247 18.53 6.10 -30.29
N ILE A 248 18.90 5.83 -29.03
CA ILE A 248 20.29 5.83 -28.56
C ILE A 248 20.94 4.43 -28.67
N HIS A 249 20.14 3.36 -28.81
CA HIS A 249 20.62 1.97 -28.78
C HIS A 249 21.76 1.67 -29.76
N SER A 250 21.73 2.27 -30.96
CA SER A 250 22.75 2.06 -31.98
C SER A 250 24.14 2.60 -31.57
N CYS A 251 24.19 3.55 -30.64
CA CYS A 251 25.40 4.24 -30.21
C CYS A 251 26.25 3.40 -29.25
N PHE A 252 25.62 2.63 -28.36
CA PHE A 252 26.30 1.87 -27.31
C PHE A 252 27.37 0.90 -27.82
N LYS A 253 27.16 0.27 -28.99
CA LYS A 253 28.17 -0.62 -29.59
C LYS A 253 29.48 0.13 -29.90
N ARG A 254 29.38 1.37 -30.39
CA ARG A 254 30.54 2.22 -30.69
C ARG A 254 31.19 2.71 -29.41
N TRP A 255 30.40 3.18 -28.46
CA TRP A 255 30.86 3.68 -27.16
C TRP A 255 31.57 2.61 -26.34
N LYS A 256 31.02 1.39 -26.26
CA LYS A 256 31.67 0.24 -25.62
C LYS A 256 33.04 -0.03 -26.23
N LYS A 257 33.17 0.04 -27.56
CA LYS A 257 34.46 -0.12 -28.23
C LYS A 257 35.45 1.00 -27.87
N LYS A 258 35.00 2.27 -27.84
CA LYS A 258 35.81 3.41 -27.40
C LYS A 258 36.27 3.21 -25.93
N ALA A 259 35.34 2.90 -25.03
CA ALA A 259 35.61 2.61 -23.62
C ALA A 259 36.65 1.50 -23.44
N MET A 260 36.44 0.33 -24.04
CA MET A 260 37.37 -0.80 -23.93
C MET A 260 38.78 -0.49 -24.42
N SER A 261 38.95 0.42 -25.38
CA SER A 261 40.28 0.79 -25.91
C SER A 261 41.07 1.74 -25.01
N HIS A 262 40.40 2.43 -24.07
CA HIS A 262 41.00 3.47 -23.24
C HIS A 262 40.87 3.22 -21.73
N HIS A 263 39.98 2.31 -21.33
CA HIS A 263 39.73 1.97 -19.94
C HIS A 263 40.72 0.91 -19.46
N ASN A 264 41.82 1.37 -18.86
CA ASN A 264 42.91 0.52 -18.37
C ASN A 264 42.99 0.47 -16.83
N LYS A 265 42.06 1.11 -16.13
CA LYS A 265 42.05 1.20 -14.67
C LYS A 265 41.02 0.23 -14.10
N VAL A 266 41.48 -0.72 -13.29
CA VAL A 266 40.60 -1.51 -12.44
C VAL A 266 40.29 -0.65 -11.21
N ARG A 267 39.06 -0.14 -11.11
CA ARG A 267 38.57 0.49 -9.86
C ARG A 267 38.17 -0.60 -8.87
N GLU A 268 38.25 -0.27 -7.58
CA GLU A 268 37.74 -1.13 -6.52
C GLU A 268 36.21 -1.21 -6.63
N THR A 269 35.67 -2.43 -6.54
CA THR A 269 34.21 -2.62 -6.55
C THR A 269 33.61 -2.17 -5.23
N ALA A 270 32.31 -1.87 -5.26
CA ALA A 270 31.57 -1.55 -4.05
C ALA A 270 31.70 -2.66 -2.99
N LYS A 271 31.70 -2.27 -1.71
CA LYS A 271 31.69 -3.19 -0.56
C LYS A 271 30.42 -3.00 0.23
N ILE A 272 29.67 -4.07 0.44
CA ILE A 272 28.45 -4.07 1.26
C ILE A 272 28.84 -4.59 2.65
N HIS A 273 28.57 -3.82 3.69
CA HIS A 273 28.96 -4.16 5.07
C HIS A 273 27.80 -4.77 5.85
N GLU A 274 26.62 -4.15 5.77
CA GLU A 274 25.39 -4.62 6.41
C GLU A 274 24.27 -4.67 5.38
N LEU A 275 23.39 -5.66 5.49
CA LEU A 275 22.25 -5.83 4.59
C LEU A 275 21.05 -6.39 5.37
N TYR A 276 19.93 -5.68 5.29
CA TYR A 276 18.66 -6.04 5.88
C TYR A 276 17.62 -6.12 4.77
N VAL A 277 16.81 -7.18 4.76
CA VAL A 277 15.85 -7.46 3.70
C VAL A 277 14.50 -7.85 4.27
N THR A 278 13.43 -7.45 3.62
CA THR A 278 12.08 -7.92 3.95
C THR A 278 11.73 -9.14 3.10
N HIS A 279 10.80 -9.95 3.59
CA HIS A 279 10.10 -10.91 2.76
C HIS A 279 9.25 -10.20 1.68
N VAL A 280 8.83 -10.95 0.64
CA VAL A 280 7.92 -10.40 -0.40
C VAL A 280 6.54 -10.18 0.20
N ASP A 281 6.01 -8.98 0.04
CA ASP A 281 4.70 -8.58 0.53
C ASP A 281 3.55 -9.06 -0.40
N GLY A 282 2.33 -8.58 -0.13
CA GLY A 282 1.15 -8.84 -0.94
C GLY A 282 1.17 -8.27 -2.34
N ASN A 283 1.93 -7.19 -2.53
CA ASN A 283 2.03 -6.44 -3.77
C ASN A 283 3.11 -6.98 -4.72
N ASP A 284 3.84 -8.01 -4.29
CA ASP A 284 5.04 -8.54 -4.95
C ASP A 284 6.24 -7.62 -4.85
N CYS A 285 6.33 -6.88 -3.75
CA CYS A 285 7.44 -6.00 -3.43
C CYS A 285 8.25 -6.53 -2.24
N ALA A 286 9.54 -6.26 -2.25
CA ALA A 286 10.42 -6.45 -1.10
C ALA A 286 11.35 -5.25 -0.97
N SER A 287 11.65 -4.86 0.27
CA SER A 287 12.54 -3.75 0.57
C SER A 287 13.85 -4.28 1.13
N MET A 288 14.93 -3.54 0.89
CA MET A 288 16.20 -3.76 1.56
C MET A 288 16.86 -2.46 1.95
N MET A 289 17.65 -2.52 3.02
CA MET A 289 18.51 -1.44 3.46
C MET A 289 19.93 -1.98 3.63
N MET A 290 20.92 -1.21 3.22
CA MET A 290 22.32 -1.62 3.33
C MET A 290 23.27 -0.46 3.59
N THR A 291 24.37 -0.77 4.26
CA THR A 291 25.54 0.11 4.33
C THR A 291 26.54 -0.34 3.26
N ILE A 292 26.94 0.59 2.41
CA ILE A 292 27.78 0.31 1.24
C ILE A 292 28.91 1.34 1.14
N THR A 293 30.11 0.89 0.80
CA THR A 293 31.21 1.77 0.43
C THR A 293 31.30 1.87 -1.08
N LEU A 294 31.13 3.08 -1.61
CA LEU A 294 31.31 3.43 -3.02
C LEU A 294 32.47 4.43 -3.13
N ASP A 295 33.47 4.14 -3.96
CA ASP A 295 34.68 4.96 -4.16
C ASP A 295 35.37 5.42 -2.84
N GLY A 296 35.32 4.58 -1.80
CA GLY A 296 35.93 4.85 -0.49
C GLY A 296 35.09 5.68 0.47
N GLN A 297 33.89 6.13 0.07
CA GLN A 297 32.91 6.79 0.93
C GLN A 297 31.81 5.82 1.34
N GLU A 298 31.34 5.94 2.58
CA GLU A 298 30.27 5.10 3.12
C GLU A 298 28.91 5.77 2.89
N TYR A 299 27.94 4.97 2.44
CA TYR A 299 26.58 5.38 2.17
C TYR A 299 25.61 4.41 2.83
N GLN A 300 24.46 4.94 3.24
CA GLN A 300 23.29 4.14 3.55
C GLN A 300 22.36 4.16 2.35
N MET A 301 21.86 3.00 1.95
CA MET A 301 21.02 2.87 0.77
C MET A 301 19.78 2.07 1.10
N ASN A 302 18.63 2.48 0.56
CA ASN A 302 17.46 1.62 0.45
C ASN A 302 17.26 1.18 -1.00
N MET A 303 16.56 0.06 -1.17
CA MET A 303 16.13 -0.40 -2.48
C MET A 303 14.82 -1.14 -2.38
N MET A 304 13.94 -0.90 -3.35
CA MET A 304 12.70 -1.64 -3.52
C MET A 304 12.77 -2.54 -4.74
N LEU A 305 12.59 -3.84 -4.50
CA LEU A 305 12.47 -4.87 -5.52
C LEU A 305 11.00 -5.14 -5.79
N ASP A 306 10.58 -5.07 -7.05
CA ASP A 306 9.26 -5.50 -7.51
C ASP A 306 9.43 -6.71 -8.44
N PHE A 307 8.86 -7.85 -8.05
CA PHE A 307 8.99 -9.10 -8.79
C PHE A 307 8.20 -9.10 -10.11
N LYS A 308 7.38 -8.06 -10.36
CA LYS A 308 6.69 -7.83 -11.63
C LYS A 308 7.42 -6.87 -12.56
N SER A 309 8.29 -5.99 -12.04
CA SER A 309 8.91 -4.92 -12.84
C SER A 309 10.41 -4.70 -12.65
N GLY A 310 11.07 -5.39 -11.74
CA GLY A 310 12.48 -5.20 -11.42
C GLY A 310 12.72 -4.23 -10.25
N ILE A 311 13.83 -3.51 -10.27
CA ILE A 311 14.14 -2.46 -9.28
C ILE A 311 13.22 -1.27 -9.54
N ARG A 312 12.45 -0.88 -8.53
CA ARG A 312 11.52 0.27 -8.57
C ARG A 312 12.23 1.58 -8.25
N GLU A 313 13.03 1.55 -7.21
CA GLU A 313 13.70 2.71 -6.63
C GLU A 313 14.93 2.26 -5.86
N SER A 314 15.98 3.07 -5.93
CA SER A 314 17.11 3.02 -5.00
C SER A 314 17.47 4.44 -4.59
N LEU A 315 17.54 4.72 -3.29
CA LEU A 315 18.00 6.02 -2.79
C LEU A 315 19.30 5.83 -2.03
N LEU A 316 20.30 6.60 -2.43
CA LEU A 316 21.55 6.73 -1.71
C LEU A 316 21.40 7.79 -0.61
N ASN A 317 22.11 7.59 0.48
CA ASN A 317 22.21 8.51 1.61
C ASN A 317 20.89 8.82 2.34
N ILE A 318 20.06 7.79 2.56
CA ILE A 318 18.74 7.89 3.23
C ILE A 318 18.78 8.64 4.57
N ALA A 319 19.73 8.33 5.47
CA ALA A 319 19.86 9.01 6.74
C ALA A 319 21.29 8.89 7.32
N PRO A 320 22.27 9.69 6.85
CA PRO A 320 23.68 9.53 7.22
C PRO A 320 23.95 9.64 8.74
N GLU A 321 23.04 10.28 9.47
CA GLU A 321 23.17 10.55 10.91
C GLU A 321 22.62 9.42 11.81
N ARG A 322 21.95 8.42 11.23
CA ARG A 322 21.30 7.30 11.96
C ARG A 322 21.87 5.99 11.47
N THR A 323 21.76 4.92 12.25
CA THR A 323 22.11 3.56 11.81
C THR A 323 20.90 2.86 11.20
N ILE A 324 21.11 1.83 10.35
CA ILE A 324 20.00 1.06 9.79
C ILE A 324 19.09 0.44 10.88
N PRO A 325 19.62 -0.14 11.97
CA PRO A 325 18.78 -0.60 13.08
C PRO A 325 17.88 0.48 13.69
N GLU A 326 18.38 1.71 13.84
CA GLU A 326 17.57 2.84 14.35
C GLU A 326 16.45 3.21 13.37
N LEU A 327 16.71 3.16 12.06
CA LEU A 327 15.69 3.37 11.03
C LEU A 327 14.62 2.28 11.04
N ILE A 328 15.03 1.02 11.19
CA ILE A 328 14.09 -0.12 11.28
C ILE A 328 13.22 0.00 12.54
N GLU A 329 13.79 0.40 13.68
CA GLU A 329 13.04 0.61 14.92
C GLU A 329 11.99 1.72 14.76
N GLU A 330 12.35 2.83 14.10
CA GLU A 330 11.42 3.92 13.80
C GLU A 330 10.27 3.46 12.89
N LEU A 331 10.56 2.69 11.84
CA LEU A 331 9.53 2.12 10.96
C LEU A 331 8.59 1.16 11.70
N SER A 332 9.14 0.37 12.63
CA SER A 332 8.36 -0.60 13.41
C SER A 332 7.37 0.06 14.37
N ASN A 333 7.62 1.31 14.78
CA ASN A 333 6.76 2.04 15.71
C ASN A 333 5.56 2.75 15.04
N ASN A 334 5.52 2.86 13.71
CA ASN A 334 4.53 3.64 12.95
C ASN A 334 3.33 2.80 12.45
N GLU A 335 2.84 1.84 13.23
CA GLU A 335 1.69 0.94 12.94
C GLU A 335 1.85 -0.02 11.73
N SER A 336 2.73 0.27 10.77
CA SER A 336 3.10 -0.66 9.69
C SER A 336 4.23 -1.59 10.14
N TYR A 337 3.89 -2.80 10.61
CA TYR A 337 4.89 -3.78 11.01
C TYR A 337 5.60 -4.38 9.77
N VAL A 338 6.71 -3.76 9.36
CA VAL A 338 7.60 -4.27 8.30
C VAL A 338 8.79 -4.96 8.95
N ASP A 339 8.89 -6.28 8.76
CA ASP A 339 9.94 -7.10 9.38
C ASP A 339 11.18 -7.19 8.47
N PHE A 340 12.28 -6.58 8.91
CA PHE A 340 13.58 -6.63 8.26
C PHE A 340 14.47 -7.71 8.87
N THR A 341 14.86 -8.68 8.06
CA THR A 341 15.81 -9.72 8.43
C THR A 341 17.23 -9.34 8.01
N PRO A 342 18.22 -9.33 8.92
CA PRO A 342 19.62 -9.18 8.55
C PRO A 342 20.11 -10.43 7.78
N VAL A 343 20.84 -10.22 6.69
CA VAL A 343 21.38 -11.28 5.81
C VAL A 343 22.83 -11.01 5.43
N SER A 344 23.56 -12.05 5.03
CA SER A 344 24.90 -11.91 4.43
C SER A 344 24.82 -11.11 3.12
N PRO A 345 25.79 -10.23 2.82
CA PRO A 345 25.88 -9.54 1.53
C PRO A 345 25.87 -10.47 0.30
N ASP A 346 26.31 -11.72 0.45
CA ASP A 346 26.28 -12.74 -0.60
C ASP A 346 24.87 -13.04 -1.11
N TRP A 347 23.84 -12.72 -0.33
CA TRP A 347 22.44 -12.86 -0.71
C TRP A 347 22.12 -12.00 -1.94
N LEU A 348 22.61 -10.75 -1.98
CA LEU A 348 22.30 -9.81 -3.06
C LEU A 348 22.87 -10.30 -4.39
N GLN A 349 24.06 -10.91 -4.37
CA GLN A 349 24.64 -11.56 -5.54
C GLN A 349 23.71 -12.61 -6.15
N GLN A 350 22.90 -13.28 -5.34
CA GLN A 350 21.99 -14.32 -5.82
C GLN A 350 20.69 -13.74 -6.37
N ILE A 351 20.17 -12.69 -5.76
CA ILE A 351 18.84 -12.14 -6.08
C ILE A 351 18.89 -11.13 -7.22
N LEU A 352 19.93 -10.31 -7.27
CA LEU A 352 20.04 -9.24 -8.26
C LEU A 352 19.98 -9.73 -9.73
N PRO A 353 20.65 -10.83 -10.13
CA PRO A 353 20.48 -11.44 -11.45
C PRO A 353 19.02 -11.72 -11.82
N TRP A 354 18.26 -12.26 -10.86
CA TRP A 354 16.84 -12.56 -11.04
C TRP A 354 16.02 -11.28 -11.23
N ILE A 355 16.17 -10.31 -10.35
CA ILE A 355 15.44 -9.03 -10.47
C ILE A 355 15.76 -8.31 -11.78
N LEU A 356 17.03 -8.30 -12.21
CA LEU A 356 17.43 -7.70 -13.48
C LEU A 356 16.91 -8.47 -14.70
N SER A 357 16.62 -9.76 -14.57
CA SER A 357 15.91 -10.55 -15.57
C SER A 357 14.45 -10.15 -15.69
N VAL A 358 13.76 -9.94 -14.55
CA VAL A 358 12.41 -9.36 -14.53
C VAL A 358 12.41 -8.00 -15.21
N GLN A 359 13.35 -7.12 -14.82
CA GLN A 359 13.53 -5.79 -15.41
C GLN A 359 13.67 -5.86 -16.94
N GLN A 360 14.58 -6.72 -17.43
CA GLN A 360 14.85 -6.87 -18.85
C GLN A 360 13.63 -7.41 -19.62
N ASN A 361 12.96 -8.42 -19.07
CA ASN A 361 11.81 -9.05 -19.73
C ASN A 361 10.60 -8.11 -19.80
N LYS A 362 10.47 -7.20 -18.83
CA LYS A 362 9.40 -6.20 -18.76
C LYS A 362 9.74 -4.91 -19.48
N ASN A 363 10.99 -4.78 -19.97
CA ASN A 363 11.51 -3.58 -20.62
C ASN A 363 11.33 -2.33 -19.75
N THR A 364 11.50 -2.49 -18.44
CA THR A 364 11.39 -1.39 -17.48
C THR A 364 12.75 -0.69 -17.36
N PRO A 365 12.81 0.64 -17.48
CA PRO A 365 14.06 1.37 -17.34
C PRO A 365 14.56 1.34 -15.90
N LEU A 366 15.88 1.31 -15.70
CA LEU A 366 16.50 1.61 -14.40
C LEU A 366 16.57 3.13 -14.22
N ASP A 367 16.41 3.59 -12.98
CA ASP A 367 16.69 4.96 -12.58
C ASP A 367 18.20 5.25 -12.56
N LEU A 368 18.55 6.52 -12.39
CA LEU A 368 19.92 7.00 -12.54
C LEU A 368 20.82 6.54 -11.38
N ASP A 369 20.31 6.57 -10.15
CA ASP A 369 21.00 6.05 -8.97
C ASP A 369 21.27 4.56 -9.12
N SER A 370 20.24 3.79 -9.50
CA SER A 370 20.33 2.37 -9.77
C SER A 370 21.45 2.06 -10.76
N LEU A 371 21.48 2.75 -11.90
CA LEU A 371 22.54 2.56 -12.89
C LEU A 371 23.92 2.87 -12.34
N TYR A 372 24.05 3.95 -11.57
CA TYR A 372 25.33 4.38 -11.01
C TYR A 372 25.89 3.37 -10.03
N TRP A 373 25.15 2.99 -8.99
CA TRP A 373 25.68 2.09 -7.97
C TRP A 373 25.85 0.64 -8.50
N LEU A 374 24.92 0.15 -9.33
CA LEU A 374 25.04 -1.17 -9.98
C LEU A 374 26.29 -1.26 -10.86
N SER A 375 26.73 -0.15 -11.45
CA SER A 375 27.94 -0.12 -12.27
C SER A 375 29.23 -0.38 -11.49
N GLN A 376 29.18 -0.27 -10.16
CA GLN A 376 30.30 -0.48 -9.25
C GLN A 376 30.34 -1.90 -8.65
N LEU A 377 29.30 -2.70 -8.88
CA LEU A 377 29.28 -4.11 -8.49
C LEU A 377 30.06 -4.97 -9.49
N PRO A 378 30.48 -6.20 -9.13
CA PRO A 378 31.02 -7.15 -10.10
C PRO A 378 30.05 -7.40 -11.27
N VAL A 379 30.59 -7.55 -12.48
CA VAL A 379 29.81 -7.71 -13.70
C VAL A 379 28.89 -8.94 -13.63
N GLU A 380 29.33 -10.00 -12.94
CA GLU A 380 28.60 -11.25 -12.74
C GLU A 380 27.30 -11.04 -11.94
N TRP A 381 27.28 -10.10 -10.99
CA TRP A 381 26.11 -9.83 -10.15
C TRP A 381 24.99 -9.14 -10.95
N THR A 382 25.36 -8.46 -12.02
CA THR A 382 24.45 -7.69 -12.87
C THR A 382 24.11 -8.38 -14.18
N GLN A 383 24.44 -9.66 -14.35
CA GLN A 383 23.99 -10.45 -15.49
C GLN A 383 22.58 -10.98 -15.22
N PRO A 384 21.58 -10.63 -16.04
CA PRO A 384 20.23 -11.16 -15.88
C PRO A 384 20.18 -12.68 -15.99
N GLU A 385 19.53 -13.31 -15.02
CA GLU A 385 19.29 -14.76 -14.95
C GLU A 385 17.81 -14.99 -14.64
N ALA A 386 17.11 -15.80 -15.43
CA ALA A 386 15.68 -16.05 -15.20
C ALA A 386 15.46 -16.93 -13.96
N PHE A 387 14.31 -16.75 -13.31
CA PHE A 387 13.91 -17.62 -12.22
C PHE A 387 13.68 -19.05 -12.70
N GLU A 388 14.39 -20.00 -12.08
CA GLU A 388 14.13 -21.43 -12.23
C GLU A 388 14.21 -22.09 -10.85
N LEU A 389 13.09 -22.67 -10.38
CA LEU A 389 13.01 -23.30 -9.06
C LEU A 389 14.08 -24.40 -8.88
N GLU A 390 14.32 -25.20 -9.92
CA GLU A 390 15.32 -26.27 -9.91
C GLU A 390 16.73 -25.74 -9.69
N HIS A 391 17.09 -24.61 -10.33
CA HIS A 391 18.38 -23.96 -10.15
C HIS A 391 18.56 -23.50 -8.69
N TRP A 392 17.56 -22.81 -8.14
CA TRP A 392 17.57 -22.36 -6.75
C TRP A 392 17.65 -23.52 -5.75
N SER A 393 16.93 -24.61 -6.04
CA SER A 393 16.95 -25.82 -5.21
C SER A 393 18.33 -26.47 -5.18
N GLN A 394 19.00 -26.57 -6.33
CA GLN A 394 20.37 -27.09 -6.41
C GLN A 394 21.34 -26.21 -5.63
N LYS A 395 21.20 -24.88 -5.78
CA LYS A 395 22.03 -23.88 -5.11
C LYS A 395 21.91 -23.92 -3.60
N PHE A 396 20.73 -24.22 -3.07
CA PHE A 396 20.49 -24.37 -1.63
C PHE A 396 20.71 -25.80 -1.12
N GLY A 397 21.06 -26.75 -2.01
CA GLY A 397 21.26 -28.15 -1.62
C GLY A 397 19.99 -28.86 -1.15
N TYR A 398 18.83 -28.43 -1.67
CA TYR A 398 17.51 -28.92 -1.26
C TYR A 398 17.37 -30.44 -1.40
N GLN A 399 16.81 -31.06 -0.36
CA GLN A 399 16.50 -32.49 -0.36
C GLN A 399 15.00 -32.74 -0.19
N ALA A 400 14.36 -33.13 -1.29
CA ALA A 400 12.94 -33.43 -1.32
C ALA A 400 12.55 -34.49 -0.27
N ASP A 401 11.61 -34.14 0.60
CA ASP A 401 10.96 -35.05 1.54
C ASP A 401 9.46 -35.11 1.24
N PRO A 402 9.00 -36.21 0.60
CA PRO A 402 7.58 -36.36 0.25
C PRO A 402 6.63 -36.23 1.45
N LYS A 403 7.06 -36.59 2.66
CA LYS A 403 6.20 -36.50 3.86
C LYS A 403 6.01 -35.06 4.30
N ARG A 404 7.04 -34.21 4.20
CA ARG A 404 6.92 -32.76 4.50
C ARG A 404 6.16 -32.05 3.40
N GLN A 405 6.43 -32.38 2.14
CA GLN A 405 5.66 -31.87 1.00
C GLN A 405 4.18 -32.21 1.14
N ASP A 406 3.80 -33.41 1.59
CA ASP A 406 2.38 -33.74 1.81
C ASP A 406 1.73 -32.93 2.95
N GLN A 407 2.50 -32.47 3.94
CA GLN A 407 1.97 -31.66 5.05
C GLN A 407 1.56 -30.25 4.58
N ASN A 408 2.26 -29.67 3.59
CA ASN A 408 1.97 -28.36 3.00
C ASN A 408 1.69 -27.25 4.02
N ARG A 409 2.43 -27.22 5.14
CA ARG A 409 2.28 -26.24 6.21
C ARG A 409 3.57 -25.47 6.42
N LEU A 410 3.43 -24.17 6.60
CA LEU A 410 4.48 -23.29 7.05
C LEU A 410 4.43 -23.25 8.58
N GLY A 411 5.55 -23.46 9.25
CA GLY A 411 5.63 -23.48 10.73
C GLY A 411 5.54 -22.10 11.39
N MET A 412 5.12 -21.07 10.65
CA MET A 412 5.02 -19.69 11.11
C MET A 412 3.75 -19.46 11.93
N THR A 413 3.82 -18.50 12.85
CA THR A 413 2.68 -18.06 13.66
C THR A 413 1.60 -17.47 12.76
N MET A 414 0.39 -18.00 12.87
CA MET A 414 -0.82 -17.42 12.27
C MET A 414 -0.92 -15.95 12.73
N GLY A 415 -0.97 -15.01 11.79
CA GLY A 415 -0.98 -13.56 12.07
C GLY A 415 0.36 -12.82 11.94
N SER A 416 1.45 -13.47 11.50
CA SER A 416 2.66 -12.72 11.14
C SER A 416 2.40 -11.76 9.96
N SER A 417 3.00 -10.57 9.97
CA SER A 417 2.80 -9.55 8.93
C SER A 417 3.10 -10.04 7.52
N LEU A 418 4.03 -10.99 7.36
CA LEU A 418 4.29 -11.65 6.09
C LEU A 418 3.04 -12.41 5.58
N ILE A 419 2.42 -13.23 6.43
CA ILE A 419 1.25 -14.02 6.06
C ILE A 419 0.06 -13.11 5.76
N LEU A 420 -0.15 -12.06 6.56
CA LEU A 420 -1.22 -11.08 6.35
C LEU A 420 -1.01 -10.25 5.08
N SER A 421 0.23 -10.06 4.64
CA SER A 421 0.45 -9.41 3.35
C SER A 421 -0.06 -10.28 2.18
N TRP A 422 -0.16 -11.60 2.33
CA TRP A 422 -0.57 -12.51 1.24
C TRP A 422 -2.09 -12.76 1.15
N LEU A 423 -2.89 -11.96 1.83
CA LEU A 423 -4.35 -12.03 1.74
C LEU A 423 -4.82 -11.72 0.31
N ALA A 424 -6.01 -12.22 -0.01
CA ALA A 424 -6.61 -12.00 -1.32
C ALA A 424 -7.03 -10.54 -1.50
N PRO A 425 -6.84 -9.94 -2.69
CA PRO A 425 -7.28 -8.58 -2.93
C PRO A 425 -8.81 -8.49 -2.90
N GLU A 426 -9.32 -7.33 -2.51
CA GLU A 426 -10.76 -7.03 -2.39
C GLU A 426 -11.56 -7.43 -3.63
N GLU A 427 -11.05 -7.17 -4.84
CA GLU A 427 -11.73 -7.53 -6.08
C GLU A 427 -12.03 -9.05 -6.21
N CYS A 428 -11.18 -9.88 -5.61
CA CYS A 428 -11.39 -11.33 -5.57
C CYS A 428 -12.38 -11.71 -4.47
N LEU A 429 -12.32 -11.03 -3.33
CA LEU A 429 -13.24 -11.20 -2.20
C LEU A 429 -14.68 -10.87 -2.61
N LEU A 430 -14.91 -9.73 -3.27
CA LEU A 430 -16.23 -9.31 -3.78
C LEU A 430 -16.85 -10.31 -4.78
N LYS A 431 -16.02 -11.11 -5.47
CA LYS A 431 -16.47 -12.15 -6.40
C LYS A 431 -16.68 -13.51 -5.71
N ALA A 432 -16.05 -13.74 -4.57
CA ALA A 432 -16.10 -14.97 -3.81
C ALA A 432 -17.34 -14.98 -2.90
N LYS A 433 -18.03 -16.12 -2.78
CA LYS A 433 -19.16 -16.26 -1.84
C LYS A 433 -18.74 -16.86 -0.50
N LYS A 434 -17.53 -17.39 -0.42
CA LYS A 434 -16.95 -18.10 0.73
C LYS A 434 -15.44 -18.27 0.54
N PRO A 435 -14.66 -18.47 1.62
CA PRO A 435 -13.21 -18.61 1.57
C PRO A 435 -12.70 -19.53 0.47
N ARG A 436 -13.26 -20.74 0.37
CA ARG A 436 -12.82 -21.76 -0.61
C ARG A 436 -12.92 -21.31 -2.07
N ASP A 437 -13.73 -20.31 -2.40
CA ASP A 437 -13.84 -19.81 -3.78
C ASP A 437 -12.55 -19.05 -4.16
N LEU A 438 -11.86 -18.42 -3.20
CA LEU A 438 -10.57 -17.74 -3.40
C LEU A 438 -9.45 -18.69 -3.81
N LEU A 439 -9.50 -19.96 -3.40
CA LEU A 439 -8.53 -20.97 -3.80
C LEU A 439 -8.37 -21.00 -5.32
N LYS A 440 -9.50 -20.99 -6.05
CA LYS A 440 -9.48 -21.00 -7.51
C LYS A 440 -9.34 -19.59 -8.10
N LEU A 441 -10.03 -18.60 -7.51
CA LEU A 441 -10.10 -17.25 -8.07
C LEU A 441 -8.77 -16.50 -7.98
N TYR A 442 -7.99 -16.75 -6.93
CA TYR A 442 -6.75 -16.02 -6.65
C TYR A 442 -5.55 -16.96 -6.48
N TYR A 443 -5.54 -17.82 -5.47
CA TYR A 443 -4.32 -18.53 -5.10
C TYR A 443 -3.82 -19.52 -6.16
N TYR A 444 -4.66 -20.45 -6.62
CA TYR A 444 -4.28 -21.41 -7.67
C TYR A 444 -4.14 -20.78 -9.06
N ALA A 445 -4.78 -19.62 -9.29
CA ALA A 445 -4.59 -18.84 -10.50
C ALA A 445 -3.17 -18.22 -10.56
N ASN A 446 -2.57 -17.94 -9.39
CA ASN A 446 -1.27 -17.29 -9.24
C ASN A 446 -0.19 -18.23 -8.67
N ARG A 447 -0.22 -19.53 -9.00
CA ARG A 447 0.74 -20.53 -8.45
C ARG A 447 2.20 -20.20 -8.70
N GLU A 448 2.51 -19.71 -9.90
CA GLU A 448 3.88 -19.32 -10.26
C GLU A 448 4.37 -18.17 -9.37
N LEU A 449 3.53 -17.17 -9.15
CA LEU A 449 3.80 -16.03 -8.25
C LEU A 449 4.14 -16.49 -6.83
N PHE A 450 3.30 -17.35 -6.24
CA PHE A 450 3.56 -17.85 -4.89
C PHE A 450 4.79 -18.77 -4.83
N THR A 451 5.10 -19.49 -5.91
CA THR A 451 6.34 -20.28 -6.02
C THR A 451 7.57 -19.37 -5.94
N GLU A 452 7.54 -18.23 -6.62
CA GLU A 452 8.59 -17.21 -6.56
C GLU A 452 8.71 -16.60 -5.15
N ARG A 453 7.60 -16.17 -4.55
CA ARG A 453 7.58 -15.59 -3.17
C ARG A 453 8.17 -16.55 -2.13
N LEU A 454 7.80 -17.83 -2.21
CA LEU A 454 8.32 -18.88 -1.32
C LEU A 454 9.82 -19.11 -1.55
N THR A 455 10.27 -19.16 -2.81
CA THR A 455 11.69 -19.36 -3.13
C THR A 455 12.55 -18.17 -2.69
N TYR A 456 12.04 -16.95 -2.86
CA TYR A 456 12.66 -15.74 -2.32
C TYR A 456 12.76 -15.81 -0.80
N SER A 457 11.69 -16.19 -0.09
CA SER A 457 11.71 -16.33 1.37
C SER A 457 12.70 -17.41 1.83
N ALA A 458 12.84 -18.51 1.07
CA ALA A 458 13.86 -19.52 1.31
C ALA A 458 15.29 -18.94 1.19
N SER A 459 15.51 -18.01 0.26
CA SER A 459 16.80 -17.34 0.12
C SER A 459 17.13 -16.47 1.33
N ILE A 460 16.15 -15.76 1.92
CA ILE A 460 16.38 -14.97 3.13
C ILE A 460 16.84 -15.88 4.26
N GLU A 461 16.13 -16.98 4.49
CA GLU A 461 16.49 -17.95 5.54
C GLU A 461 17.88 -18.59 5.31
N GLN A 462 18.25 -18.84 4.05
CA GLN A 462 19.54 -19.44 3.70
C GLN A 462 20.73 -18.52 4.04
N TYR A 463 20.54 -17.19 3.94
CA TYR A 463 21.60 -16.20 4.16
C TYR A 463 21.41 -15.37 5.44
N ARG A 464 20.42 -15.69 6.28
CA ARG A 464 20.09 -14.97 7.52
C ARG A 464 21.27 -14.89 8.49
N LEU A 465 21.38 -13.74 9.17
CA LEU A 465 22.32 -13.47 10.25
C LEU A 465 21.60 -13.31 11.61
N PRO A 466 22.22 -13.70 12.75
CA PRO A 466 23.41 -14.55 12.81
C PRO A 466 23.12 -15.91 12.17
N SER A 467 24.14 -16.55 11.60
CA SER A 467 23.98 -17.84 10.94
C SER A 467 23.47 -18.87 11.97
N GLN A 468 22.21 -19.25 11.82
CA GLN A 468 21.58 -20.36 12.53
C GLN A 468 21.50 -21.56 11.57
N ALA A 469 21.28 -22.78 12.09
CA ALA A 469 20.98 -23.91 11.20
C ALA A 469 19.78 -23.52 10.31
N PRO A 470 19.83 -23.72 8.97
CA PRO A 470 18.84 -23.19 8.04
C PRO A 470 17.44 -23.66 8.47
N TYR A 471 16.75 -22.75 9.14
CA TYR A 471 15.41 -22.99 9.64
C TYR A 471 14.50 -22.68 8.45
N TRP A 472 13.61 -23.61 8.11
CA TRP A 472 12.54 -23.39 7.12
C TRP A 472 12.93 -23.27 5.64
N VAL A 473 14.19 -23.16 5.22
CA VAL A 473 14.59 -23.19 3.78
C VAL A 473 13.93 -24.36 3.05
N GLU A 474 14.07 -25.55 3.60
CA GLU A 474 13.47 -26.80 3.12
C GLU A 474 11.93 -26.74 3.07
N GLN A 475 11.29 -26.07 4.03
CA GLN A 475 9.83 -25.98 4.12
C GLN A 475 9.25 -25.00 3.08
N TYR A 476 9.92 -23.87 2.87
CA TYR A 476 9.57 -22.94 1.79
C TYR A 476 9.69 -23.62 0.42
N LEU A 477 10.78 -24.37 0.20
CA LEU A 477 10.97 -25.12 -1.04
C LEU A 477 9.99 -26.28 -1.19
N ASP A 478 9.65 -27.00 -0.11
CA ASP A 478 8.59 -28.03 -0.14
C ASP A 478 7.27 -27.47 -0.66
N LEU A 479 6.85 -26.31 -0.13
CA LEU A 479 5.65 -25.62 -0.57
C LEU A 479 5.76 -25.18 -2.03
N ALA A 480 6.91 -24.64 -2.45
CA ALA A 480 7.16 -24.23 -3.83
C ALA A 480 7.04 -25.42 -4.81
N TYR A 481 7.60 -26.59 -4.46
CA TYR A 481 7.45 -27.80 -5.27
C TYR A 481 6.02 -28.35 -5.26
N ALA A 482 5.35 -28.33 -4.12
CA ALA A 482 3.96 -28.76 -4.03
C ALA A 482 3.02 -27.91 -4.88
N LEU A 483 3.27 -26.59 -5.01
CA LEU A 483 2.53 -25.71 -5.90
C LEU A 483 2.69 -26.05 -7.39
N ARG A 484 3.82 -26.66 -7.77
CA ARG A 484 4.07 -27.12 -9.14
C ARG A 484 3.51 -28.51 -9.45
N ASP A 485 2.95 -29.23 -8.46
CA ASP A 485 2.31 -30.53 -8.69
C ASP A 485 1.09 -30.36 -9.64
N PRO A 486 1.08 -30.99 -10.82
CA PRO A 486 -0.07 -30.93 -11.73
C PRO A 486 -1.37 -31.47 -11.12
N ALA A 487 -1.27 -32.33 -10.10
CA ALA A 487 -2.40 -32.90 -9.38
C ALA A 487 -2.92 -32.00 -8.23
N LEU A 488 -2.32 -30.84 -7.98
CA LEU A 488 -2.65 -29.97 -6.84
C LEU A 488 -4.14 -29.61 -6.77
N ASN A 489 -4.81 -29.38 -7.90
CA ASN A 489 -6.25 -29.07 -7.95
C ASN A 489 -7.15 -30.16 -7.32
N ARG A 490 -6.60 -31.35 -7.03
CA ARG A 490 -7.29 -32.48 -6.39
C ARG A 490 -6.81 -32.73 -4.96
N LYS A 491 -5.83 -31.97 -4.48
CA LYS A 491 -5.22 -32.08 -3.16
C LYS A 491 -5.50 -30.82 -2.34
N LYS A 492 -5.45 -30.94 -1.02
CA LYS A 492 -5.53 -29.80 -0.10
C LYS A 492 -4.17 -29.12 -0.01
N PHE A 493 -4.14 -27.79 -0.05
CA PHE A 493 -2.91 -27.00 0.13
C PHE A 493 -3.10 -26.07 1.31
N ALA A 494 -2.66 -26.52 2.50
CA ALA A 494 -3.10 -25.97 3.77
C ALA A 494 -2.82 -24.47 3.92
N LEU A 495 -1.69 -23.97 3.40
CA LEU A 495 -1.38 -22.54 3.40
C LEU A 495 -2.46 -21.70 2.69
N PHE A 496 -2.94 -22.14 1.52
CA PHE A 496 -3.97 -21.38 0.78
C PHE A 496 -5.35 -21.51 1.42
N ASP A 497 -5.66 -22.65 2.04
CA ASP A 497 -6.89 -22.78 2.84
C ASP A 497 -6.89 -21.74 3.97
N THR A 498 -5.81 -21.67 4.73
CA THR A 498 -5.62 -20.70 5.80
C THR A 498 -5.69 -19.25 5.30
N LEU A 499 -4.94 -18.90 4.25
CA LEU A 499 -4.97 -17.53 3.71
C LEU A 499 -6.35 -17.15 3.20
N SER A 500 -7.11 -18.10 2.64
CA SER A 500 -8.47 -17.85 2.19
C SER A 500 -9.44 -17.56 3.34
N GLU A 501 -9.28 -18.23 4.48
CA GLU A 501 -10.07 -18.01 5.68
C GLU A 501 -9.76 -16.63 6.28
N LEU A 502 -8.47 -16.34 6.49
CA LEU A 502 -8.02 -15.03 7.01
C LEU A 502 -8.43 -13.88 6.10
N SER A 503 -8.41 -14.05 4.77
CA SER A 503 -8.78 -12.96 3.84
C SER A 503 -10.24 -12.55 4.00
N PHE A 504 -11.11 -13.51 4.29
CA PHE A 504 -12.52 -13.23 4.58
C PHE A 504 -12.64 -12.54 5.94
N GLU A 505 -12.00 -13.07 6.98
CA GLU A 505 -12.01 -12.51 8.33
C GLU A 505 -11.61 -11.03 8.34
N TYR A 506 -10.43 -10.70 7.78
CA TYR A 506 -9.95 -9.32 7.71
C TYR A 506 -10.83 -8.42 6.84
N PHE A 507 -11.32 -8.90 5.70
CA PHE A 507 -12.17 -8.09 4.83
C PHE A 507 -13.47 -7.66 5.50
N TYR A 508 -14.08 -8.53 6.31
CA TYR A 508 -15.30 -8.19 7.05
C TYR A 508 -15.02 -7.35 8.31
N MET A 509 -13.83 -7.48 8.90
CA MET A 509 -13.39 -6.61 10.00
C MET A 509 -13.05 -5.19 9.52
N GLU A 510 -12.37 -5.03 8.37
CA GLU A 510 -12.02 -3.71 7.83
C GLU A 510 -13.26 -2.90 7.37
N GLN A 511 -14.37 -3.58 7.05
CA GLN A 511 -15.65 -2.91 6.80
C GLN A 511 -16.28 -2.28 8.07
N GLU A 512 -15.63 -2.40 9.23
CA GLU A 512 -16.04 -1.73 10.47
C GLU A 512 -15.58 -0.26 10.58
N GLU A 513 -14.75 0.27 9.66
CA GLU A 513 -14.41 1.71 9.70
C GLU A 513 -15.55 2.63 9.21
N GLU A 514 -16.10 3.37 10.18
CA GLU A 514 -17.17 4.38 10.14
C GLU A 514 -18.44 3.98 9.38
N ILE A 515 -19.12 2.94 9.88
CA ILE A 515 -20.56 2.80 9.66
C ILE A 515 -21.23 4.06 10.23
N GLU A 516 -21.64 4.97 9.36
CA GLU A 516 -22.36 6.17 9.76
C GLU A 516 -23.58 5.81 10.63
N PRO A 517 -23.77 6.46 11.80
CA PRO A 517 -24.89 6.17 12.68
C PRO A 517 -26.25 6.36 11.99
N GLN A 518 -26.99 5.27 11.83
CA GLN A 518 -28.28 5.23 11.15
C GLN A 518 -29.30 4.41 11.93
N GLY A 519 -30.57 4.78 11.77
CA GLY A 519 -31.68 4.05 12.38
C GLY A 519 -32.17 2.90 11.51
N LEU A 520 -32.29 1.71 12.07
CA LEU A 520 -32.88 0.55 11.40
C LEU A 520 -34.30 0.29 11.89
N VAL A 521 -35.23 0.06 10.97
CA VAL A 521 -36.55 -0.52 11.25
C VAL A 521 -36.47 -2.00 10.92
N LEU A 522 -36.47 -2.83 11.96
CA LEU A 522 -36.29 -4.28 11.85
C LEU A 522 -37.59 -5.00 12.18
N LYS A 523 -37.88 -6.09 11.46
CA LYS A 523 -38.93 -7.04 11.84
C LYS A 523 -38.28 -8.33 12.31
N VAL A 524 -38.50 -8.68 13.57
CA VAL A 524 -38.05 -9.93 14.19
C VAL A 524 -39.23 -10.89 14.22
N SER A 525 -39.13 -12.00 13.50
CA SER A 525 -40.21 -13.00 13.38
C SER A 525 -39.75 -14.33 13.96
N LEU A 526 -40.51 -14.88 14.91
CA LEU A 526 -40.27 -16.24 15.40
C LEU A 526 -40.80 -17.24 14.35
N LEU A 527 -39.92 -18.07 13.82
CA LEU A 527 -40.25 -19.03 12.77
C LEU A 527 -41.18 -20.13 13.31
N ASP A 528 -42.04 -20.64 12.43
CA ASP A 528 -43.00 -21.72 12.69
C ASP A 528 -44.06 -21.48 13.79
N ALA A 529 -44.10 -20.28 14.38
CA ALA A 529 -45.11 -19.90 15.37
C ALA A 529 -46.52 -19.82 14.76
N THR A 530 -47.49 -20.50 15.39
CA THR A 530 -48.89 -20.51 14.96
C THR A 530 -49.84 -20.30 16.16
N PRO A 531 -50.42 -19.10 16.35
CA PRO A 531 -50.39 -17.92 15.45
C PRO A 531 -49.03 -17.24 15.35
N ALA A 532 -48.80 -16.49 14.26
CA ALA A 532 -47.52 -15.83 14.01
C ALA A 532 -47.12 -14.85 15.12
N VAL A 533 -45.88 -14.98 15.59
CA VAL A 533 -45.27 -14.13 16.62
C VAL A 533 -44.18 -13.27 15.97
N TRP A 534 -44.28 -11.95 16.11
CA TRP A 534 -43.26 -11.04 15.59
C TRP A 534 -43.24 -9.70 16.34
N ARG A 535 -42.11 -8.99 16.27
CA ARG A 535 -41.90 -7.64 16.81
C ARG A 535 -41.29 -6.76 15.72
N ARG A 536 -41.67 -5.48 15.70
CA ARG A 536 -41.07 -4.47 14.83
C ARG A 536 -40.30 -3.47 15.68
N LEU A 537 -38.99 -3.48 15.55
CA LEU A 537 -38.05 -2.70 16.32
C LEU A 537 -37.56 -1.49 15.53
N ARG A 538 -37.24 -0.42 16.24
CA ARG A 538 -36.38 0.66 15.77
C ARG A 538 -35.14 0.69 16.64
N VAL A 539 -33.97 0.54 16.04
CA VAL A 539 -32.69 0.43 16.74
C VAL A 539 -31.61 1.21 16.00
N SER A 540 -30.50 1.52 16.66
CA SER A 540 -29.30 2.00 15.99
C SER A 540 -28.63 0.85 15.23
N ASN A 541 -28.04 1.13 14.08
CA ASN A 541 -27.13 0.19 13.41
C ASN A 541 -25.80 0.00 14.20
N GLN A 542 -25.53 0.85 15.19
CA GLN A 542 -24.35 0.79 16.04
C GLN A 542 -24.48 -0.16 17.24
N LEU A 543 -25.63 -0.82 17.42
CA LEU A 543 -25.75 -1.82 18.49
C LEU A 543 -24.81 -2.98 18.19
N THR A 544 -24.01 -3.40 19.18
CA THR A 544 -23.27 -4.65 19.07
C THR A 544 -24.23 -5.83 18.98
N LEU A 545 -23.77 -6.98 18.49
CA LEU A 545 -24.61 -8.19 18.47
C LEU A 545 -25.10 -8.57 19.88
N ASN A 546 -24.27 -8.39 20.92
CA ASN A 546 -24.66 -8.61 22.32
C ASN A 546 -25.72 -7.62 22.80
N GLU A 547 -25.57 -6.33 22.52
CA GLU A 547 -26.59 -5.33 22.85
C GLU A 547 -27.90 -5.60 22.09
N PHE A 548 -27.81 -6.04 20.83
CA PHE A 548 -28.98 -6.37 20.04
C PHE A 548 -29.69 -7.64 20.53
N HIS A 549 -28.95 -8.64 21.01
CA HIS A 549 -29.50 -9.80 21.70
C HIS A 549 -30.35 -9.37 22.90
N GLU A 550 -29.86 -8.48 23.75
CA GLU A 550 -30.62 -7.94 24.89
C GLU A 550 -31.90 -7.22 24.45
N VAL A 551 -31.85 -6.47 23.33
CA VAL A 551 -33.04 -5.84 22.75
C VAL A 551 -34.07 -6.89 22.31
N ILE A 552 -33.64 -7.99 21.68
CA ILE A 552 -34.53 -9.09 21.27
C ILE A 552 -35.15 -9.77 22.50
N GLN A 553 -34.35 -10.09 23.51
CA GLN A 553 -34.80 -10.72 24.76
C GLN A 553 -35.90 -9.87 25.42
N ASN A 554 -35.68 -8.56 25.56
CA ASN A 554 -36.67 -7.64 26.11
C ASN A 554 -37.92 -7.51 25.23
N ALA A 555 -37.76 -7.52 23.90
CA ALA A 555 -38.86 -7.42 22.96
C ALA A 555 -39.76 -8.66 22.95
N MET A 556 -39.17 -9.84 23.16
CA MET A 556 -39.90 -11.10 23.30
C MET A 556 -40.42 -11.34 24.71
N GLY A 557 -39.77 -10.75 25.71
CA GLY A 557 -40.13 -10.89 27.12
C GLY A 557 -39.53 -12.11 27.80
N TRP A 558 -38.36 -12.54 27.33
CA TRP A 558 -37.57 -13.64 27.89
C TRP A 558 -36.57 -13.17 28.93
N GLU A 559 -36.00 -14.13 29.65
CA GLU A 559 -35.18 -13.93 30.84
C GLU A 559 -33.67 -13.99 30.58
N ASN A 560 -33.25 -14.19 29.33
CA ASN A 560 -31.84 -14.34 28.93
C ASN A 560 -31.10 -15.44 29.73
N ALA A 561 -31.76 -16.58 29.94
CA ALA A 561 -31.25 -17.70 30.74
C ALA A 561 -30.42 -18.72 29.92
N HIS A 562 -30.44 -18.66 28.59
CA HIS A 562 -29.84 -19.68 27.71
C HIS A 562 -28.85 -19.10 26.70
N LEU A 563 -28.04 -19.99 26.10
CA LEU A 563 -27.12 -19.64 25.01
C LEU A 563 -27.88 -19.18 23.76
N PHE A 564 -27.22 -18.34 22.97
CA PHE A 564 -27.75 -17.84 21.70
C PHE A 564 -26.67 -17.78 20.63
N ARG A 565 -27.09 -17.66 19.38
CA ARG A 565 -26.18 -17.35 18.27
C ARG A 565 -26.85 -16.54 17.17
N PHE A 566 -26.02 -15.79 16.44
CA PHE A 566 -26.39 -15.11 15.21
C PHE A 566 -25.83 -15.86 13.99
N ASN A 567 -26.56 -15.82 12.89
CA ASN A 567 -26.20 -16.53 11.67
C ASN A 567 -26.61 -15.76 10.42
N ILE A 568 -25.72 -15.73 9.43
CA ILE A 568 -25.95 -15.09 8.14
C ILE A 568 -25.85 -16.15 7.04
N ALA A 569 -26.92 -16.29 6.26
CA ALA A 569 -26.99 -17.23 5.14
C ALA A 569 -26.57 -18.68 5.48
N GLY A 570 -26.78 -19.12 6.72
CA GLY A 570 -26.43 -20.47 7.19
C GLY A 570 -25.04 -20.58 7.84
N ILE A 571 -24.30 -19.47 8.02
CA ILE A 571 -22.99 -19.43 8.67
C ILE A 571 -23.10 -18.71 10.02
N ASP A 572 -22.61 -19.35 11.09
CA ASP A 572 -22.62 -18.78 12.43
C ASP A 572 -21.57 -17.67 12.57
N ILE A 573 -21.94 -16.59 13.23
CA ILE A 573 -21.00 -15.54 13.63
C ILE A 573 -20.29 -16.01 14.93
N PRO A 574 -18.95 -15.99 15.00
CA PRO A 574 -18.24 -16.40 16.21
C PRO A 574 -18.59 -15.53 17.43
N GLU A 575 -18.76 -16.15 18.60
CA GLU A 575 -19.22 -15.50 19.83
C GLU A 575 -18.21 -14.45 20.34
N GLU A 576 -16.91 -14.69 20.12
CA GLU A 576 -15.83 -13.76 20.48
C GLU A 576 -15.97 -12.35 19.87
N HIS A 577 -16.79 -12.22 18.83
CA HIS A 577 -17.01 -10.97 18.11
C HIS A 577 -18.27 -10.22 18.57
N TYR A 578 -19.10 -10.78 19.44
CA TYR A 578 -20.42 -10.19 19.74
C TYR A 578 -20.38 -8.86 20.49
N ASP A 579 -19.30 -8.60 21.24
CA ASP A 579 -19.06 -7.32 21.93
C ASP A 579 -18.42 -6.26 21.01
N GLN A 580 -17.95 -6.64 19.83
CA GLN A 580 -17.17 -5.80 18.93
C GLN A 580 -17.96 -5.44 17.67
N MET A 581 -18.67 -6.41 17.09
CA MET A 581 -19.37 -6.21 15.81
C MET A 581 -20.74 -5.58 15.99
N CYS A 582 -20.94 -4.45 15.32
CA CYS A 582 -22.22 -3.77 15.22
C CYS A 582 -23.16 -4.49 14.23
N ILE A 583 -24.47 -4.48 14.50
CA ILE A 583 -25.47 -5.06 13.57
C ILE A 583 -25.48 -4.38 12.21
N GLY A 584 -25.00 -3.14 12.13
CA GLY A 584 -24.79 -2.40 10.90
C GLY A 584 -23.84 -3.09 9.92
N ALA A 585 -22.92 -3.93 10.39
CA ALA A 585 -22.01 -4.72 9.54
C ALA A 585 -22.72 -5.85 8.78
N PHE A 586 -24.00 -6.09 9.08
CA PHE A 586 -24.79 -7.17 8.47
C PHE A 586 -26.12 -6.68 7.88
N LEU A 587 -26.63 -5.54 8.34
CA LEU A 587 -27.96 -5.01 8.02
C LEU A 587 -27.85 -3.58 7.48
N PHE A 588 -27.55 -3.45 6.19
CA PHE A 588 -27.20 -2.19 5.52
C PHE A 588 -28.37 -1.57 4.75
N GLU A 589 -29.20 -2.40 4.12
CA GLU A 589 -30.29 -1.95 3.26
C GLU A 589 -31.60 -2.70 3.51
N ALA A 590 -32.70 -2.14 3.00
CA ALA A 590 -34.02 -2.76 3.15
C ALA A 590 -34.07 -4.09 2.39
N GLY A 591 -34.42 -5.17 3.11
CA GLY A 591 -34.43 -6.53 2.59
C GLY A 591 -33.33 -7.42 3.16
N ASP A 592 -32.30 -6.85 3.81
CA ASP A 592 -31.26 -7.64 4.46
C ASP A 592 -31.83 -8.51 5.59
N GLU A 593 -31.24 -9.69 5.76
CA GLU A 593 -31.68 -10.69 6.72
C GLU A 593 -30.55 -11.17 7.62
N LEU A 594 -30.86 -11.33 8.91
CA LEU A 594 -30.00 -11.93 9.93
C LEU A 594 -30.82 -12.96 10.72
N ASN A 595 -30.26 -14.13 10.98
CA ASN A 595 -30.92 -15.14 11.80
C ASN A 595 -30.40 -15.10 13.23
N TYR A 596 -31.30 -15.33 14.18
CA TYR A 596 -31.00 -15.37 15.60
C TYR A 596 -31.64 -16.63 16.21
N GLN A 597 -30.85 -17.43 16.90
CA GLN A 597 -31.32 -18.62 17.62
C GLN A 597 -31.08 -18.43 19.10
N TYR A 598 -32.12 -18.67 19.90
CA TYR A 598 -32.07 -18.64 21.35
C TYR A 598 -32.46 -20.00 21.93
N ASP A 599 -31.75 -20.42 22.97
CA ASP A 599 -31.87 -21.72 23.63
C ASP A 599 -31.63 -22.90 22.68
N PHE A 600 -30.44 -23.50 22.77
CA PHE A 600 -30.08 -24.66 21.94
C PHE A 600 -30.81 -25.95 22.34
N GLY A 601 -31.54 -25.95 23.46
CA GLY A 601 -32.45 -27.02 23.83
C GLY A 601 -33.78 -26.92 23.10
N ASP A 602 -34.48 -25.80 23.29
CA ASP A 602 -35.83 -25.57 22.75
C ASP A 602 -35.84 -25.03 21.30
N ASP A 603 -34.71 -24.53 20.83
CA ASP A 603 -34.41 -24.19 19.43
C ASP A 603 -35.26 -23.04 18.85
N TRP A 604 -35.31 -21.90 19.55
CA TRP A 604 -36.11 -20.75 19.15
C TRP A 604 -35.45 -19.96 18.01
N PHE A 605 -35.83 -20.25 16.77
CA PHE A 605 -35.32 -19.56 15.58
C PHE A 605 -36.10 -18.29 15.21
N HIS A 606 -35.35 -17.22 15.01
CA HIS A 606 -35.86 -15.94 14.55
C HIS A 606 -35.21 -15.53 13.24
N GLN A 607 -36.03 -14.98 12.35
CA GLN A 607 -35.57 -14.24 11.19
C GLN A 607 -35.76 -12.74 11.47
N ILE A 608 -34.66 -11.99 11.37
CA ILE A 608 -34.62 -10.55 11.46
C ILE A 608 -34.51 -10.00 10.04
N THR A 609 -35.40 -9.10 9.66
CA THR A 609 -35.41 -8.48 8.33
C THR A 609 -35.41 -6.97 8.44
N VAL A 610 -34.57 -6.28 7.65
CA VAL A 610 -34.61 -4.83 7.54
C VAL A 610 -35.81 -4.42 6.69
N GLU A 611 -36.75 -3.70 7.27
CA GLU A 611 -37.86 -3.13 6.52
C GLU A 611 -37.53 -1.72 6.00
N LYS A 612 -36.70 -0.95 6.72
CA LYS A 612 -36.32 0.41 6.34
C LYS A 612 -35.06 0.89 7.05
N VAL A 613 -34.23 1.63 6.33
CA VAL A 613 -33.08 2.38 6.86
C VAL A 613 -33.44 3.87 7.00
N GLN A 614 -33.00 4.50 8.08
CA GLN A 614 -33.27 5.89 8.42
C GLN A 614 -31.96 6.67 8.51
N GLN A 615 -31.90 7.82 7.83
CA GLN A 615 -30.71 8.69 7.83
C GLN A 615 -30.34 9.26 9.21
N LYS A 616 -31.26 9.26 10.16
CA LYS A 616 -30.99 9.68 11.53
C LYS A 616 -30.88 8.45 12.41
N ASP A 617 -29.84 8.43 13.22
CA ASP A 617 -29.62 7.42 14.23
C ASP A 617 -30.74 7.34 15.27
N ILE A 618 -30.86 6.19 15.93
CA ILE A 618 -31.84 5.89 16.97
C ILE A 618 -31.12 5.64 18.29
N ILE A 619 -31.12 6.67 19.13
CA ILE A 619 -30.46 6.65 20.44
C ILE A 619 -31.10 5.64 21.39
N GLN A 620 -32.41 5.39 21.27
CA GLN A 620 -33.13 4.46 22.14
C GLN A 620 -33.93 3.43 21.34
N PRO A 621 -33.61 2.13 21.48
CA PRO A 621 -34.43 1.04 20.99
C PRO A 621 -35.91 1.17 21.37
N GLU A 622 -36.80 0.98 20.39
CA GLU A 622 -38.24 0.94 20.63
C GLU A 622 -38.95 -0.13 19.80
N VAL A 623 -39.97 -0.76 20.39
CA VAL A 623 -40.93 -1.58 19.66
C VAL A 623 -42.09 -0.72 19.19
N THR A 624 -42.28 -0.67 17.87
CA THR A 624 -43.31 0.15 17.23
C THR A 624 -44.62 -0.63 17.00
N ALA A 625 -44.50 -1.93 16.77
CA ALA A 625 -45.61 -2.85 16.56
C ALA A 625 -45.20 -4.30 16.88
N GLY A 626 -46.16 -5.19 17.03
CA GLY A 626 -45.93 -6.62 17.24
C GLY A 626 -47.23 -7.40 17.18
N ASN A 627 -47.12 -8.72 17.09
CA ASN A 627 -48.26 -9.63 17.11
C ASN A 627 -47.89 -10.93 17.83
N GLY A 628 -48.91 -11.58 18.39
CA GLY A 628 -48.76 -12.89 19.02
C GLY A 628 -48.05 -12.82 20.38
N ILE A 629 -48.34 -13.82 21.20
CA ILE A 629 -47.69 -14.01 22.49
C ILE A 629 -46.44 -14.83 22.27
N CYS A 630 -45.34 -14.36 22.84
CA CYS A 630 -44.09 -15.10 22.80
C CYS A 630 -44.21 -16.37 23.65
N PRO A 631 -43.58 -17.47 23.24
CA PRO A 631 -43.46 -18.66 24.07
C PRO A 631 -42.91 -18.32 25.44
N ALA A 632 -43.41 -19.01 26.47
CA ALA A 632 -42.79 -18.96 27.79
C ALA A 632 -41.39 -19.61 27.73
N GLU A 633 -40.50 -19.15 28.61
CA GLU A 633 -39.21 -19.82 28.86
C GLU A 633 -39.43 -21.32 29.17
N ASP A 634 -38.50 -22.18 28.74
CA ASP A 634 -38.55 -23.63 28.97
C ASP A 634 -39.86 -24.33 28.55
N SER A 635 -40.57 -23.78 27.56
CA SER A 635 -41.86 -24.32 27.13
C SER A 635 -41.76 -25.52 26.17
N GLY A 636 -40.56 -26.03 25.89
CA GLY A 636 -40.32 -27.24 25.10
C GLY A 636 -40.33 -27.01 23.59
N GLY A 637 -39.88 -25.82 23.17
CA GLY A 637 -39.71 -25.47 21.76
C GLY A 637 -41.01 -25.19 20.99
N ILE A 638 -40.84 -24.79 19.72
CA ILE A 638 -41.94 -24.23 18.90
C ILE A 638 -43.11 -25.20 18.68
N TRP A 639 -42.82 -26.50 18.57
CA TRP A 639 -43.84 -27.52 18.37
C TRP A 639 -44.71 -27.72 19.59
N ASN A 640 -44.11 -27.75 20.78
CA ASN A 640 -44.85 -27.89 22.02
C ASN A 640 -45.64 -26.62 22.32
N TRP A 641 -45.07 -25.43 22.12
CA TRP A 641 -45.79 -24.18 22.28
C TRP A 641 -47.05 -24.11 21.39
N ASN A 642 -46.92 -24.44 20.11
CA ASN A 642 -48.05 -24.52 19.19
C ASN A 642 -49.10 -25.56 19.62
N TYR A 643 -48.66 -26.67 20.22
CA TYR A 643 -49.54 -27.68 20.80
C TYR A 643 -50.29 -27.14 22.02
N LEU A 644 -49.60 -26.48 22.96
CA LEU A 644 -50.20 -25.90 24.17
C LEU A 644 -51.25 -24.83 23.83
N LEU A 645 -50.98 -23.98 22.83
CA LEU A 645 -51.98 -23.00 22.35
C LEU A 645 -53.23 -23.66 21.73
N LYS A 646 -53.08 -24.81 21.06
CA LYS A 646 -54.21 -25.61 20.57
C LYS A 646 -54.94 -26.29 21.72
N LEU A 647 -54.19 -26.88 22.66
CA LEU A 647 -54.70 -27.59 23.82
C LEU A 647 -55.57 -26.67 24.68
N ARG A 648 -55.14 -25.43 24.89
CA ARG A 648 -55.91 -24.40 25.61
C ARG A 648 -57.31 -24.15 25.05
N ARG A 649 -57.53 -24.41 23.76
CA ARG A 649 -58.85 -24.25 23.10
C ARG A 649 -59.74 -25.50 23.22
N LYS A 650 -59.24 -26.58 23.83
CA LYS A 650 -59.98 -27.82 24.03
C LYS A 650 -61.07 -27.62 25.09
N LYS A 651 -62.28 -28.11 24.83
CA LYS A 651 -63.45 -27.92 25.71
C LYS A 651 -63.34 -28.66 27.06
N LEU A 652 -62.61 -29.79 27.08
CA LEU A 652 -62.44 -30.66 28.24
C LEU A 652 -60.99 -31.12 28.26
N LEU A 653 -60.30 -30.83 29.36
CA LEU A 653 -58.90 -31.20 29.58
C LEU A 653 -58.84 -32.40 30.54
N THR A 654 -57.84 -33.25 30.34
CA THR A 654 -57.40 -34.21 31.36
C THR A 654 -56.60 -33.49 32.45
N GLU A 655 -56.35 -34.16 33.58
CA GLU A 655 -55.55 -33.61 34.69
C GLU A 655 -54.14 -33.25 34.21
N ASP A 656 -53.47 -34.18 33.53
CA ASP A 656 -52.14 -33.96 32.93
C ASP A 656 -52.11 -32.79 31.93
N GLU A 657 -53.17 -32.62 31.12
CA GLU A 657 -53.28 -31.52 30.15
C GLU A 657 -53.51 -30.16 30.83
N ALA A 658 -54.19 -30.14 31.97
CA ALA A 658 -54.37 -28.92 32.76
C ALA A 658 -53.06 -28.54 33.46
N GLU A 659 -52.33 -29.51 34.01
CA GLU A 659 -51.02 -29.31 34.64
C GLU A 659 -49.98 -28.78 33.64
N GLN A 660 -49.95 -29.30 32.41
CA GLN A 660 -49.06 -28.79 31.35
C GLN A 660 -49.32 -27.33 30.99
N LEU A 661 -50.59 -26.89 30.98
CA LEU A 661 -50.92 -25.49 30.71
C LEU A 661 -50.55 -24.61 31.90
N GLU A 662 -50.84 -25.05 33.12
CA GLU A 662 -50.51 -24.31 34.34
C GLU A 662 -48.99 -24.11 34.50
N PHE A 663 -48.18 -25.13 34.16
CA PHE A 663 -46.73 -25.07 34.24
C PHE A 663 -46.13 -23.91 33.44
N VAL A 664 -46.67 -23.61 32.25
CA VAL A 664 -46.24 -22.50 31.40
C VAL A 664 -47.06 -21.22 31.60
N GLY A 665 -47.86 -21.15 32.67
CA GLY A 665 -48.68 -19.98 33.00
C GLY A 665 -49.87 -19.75 32.05
N LEU A 666 -50.34 -20.78 31.34
CA LEU A 666 -51.51 -20.71 30.47
C LEU A 666 -52.78 -21.21 31.18
N SER A 667 -53.89 -20.50 31.00
CA SER A 667 -55.21 -20.90 31.52
C SER A 667 -56.24 -21.07 30.41
N PRO A 668 -57.10 -22.12 30.45
CA PRO A 668 -58.19 -22.32 29.48
C PRO A 668 -59.27 -21.22 29.53
N THR A 669 -59.42 -20.55 30.68
CA THR A 669 -60.52 -19.60 30.94
C THR A 669 -60.09 -18.14 30.82
N GLU A 670 -58.80 -17.85 30.94
CA GLU A 670 -58.29 -16.48 30.86
C GLU A 670 -58.08 -16.07 29.41
N SER A 671 -58.38 -14.81 29.06
CA SER A 671 -57.98 -14.29 27.76
C SER A 671 -56.47 -14.14 27.73
N LEU A 672 -55.88 -14.53 26.61
CA LEU A 672 -54.48 -14.20 26.34
C LEU A 672 -54.34 -12.68 26.27
N GLU A 673 -53.45 -12.12 27.08
CA GLU A 673 -53.14 -10.70 26.98
C GLU A 673 -52.51 -10.44 25.61
N PRO A 674 -53.02 -9.48 24.83
CA PRO A 674 -52.39 -9.12 23.58
C PRO A 674 -51.00 -8.54 23.86
N PHE A 675 -50.10 -8.64 22.88
CA PHE A 675 -48.80 -7.98 22.94
C PHE A 675 -48.94 -6.49 23.32
N ASP A 676 -48.35 -6.11 24.46
CA ASP A 676 -48.34 -4.73 24.95
C ASP A 676 -47.00 -4.05 24.68
N LYS A 677 -46.97 -3.24 23.61
CA LYS A 677 -45.78 -2.47 23.24
C LYS A 677 -45.38 -1.43 24.31
N GLN A 678 -46.32 -0.91 25.11
CA GLN A 678 -45.99 0.09 26.14
C GLN A 678 -45.21 -0.58 27.28
N GLN A 679 -45.63 -1.77 27.69
CA GLN A 679 -44.92 -2.54 28.70
C GLN A 679 -43.50 -2.89 28.23
N VAL A 680 -43.34 -3.36 26.99
CA VAL A 680 -42.02 -3.68 26.43
C VAL A 680 -41.12 -2.45 26.30
N ASN A 681 -41.64 -1.32 25.79
CA ASN A 681 -40.87 -0.09 25.71
C ASN A 681 -40.46 0.46 27.08
N LYS A 682 -41.20 0.13 28.15
CA LYS A 682 -40.78 0.44 29.53
C LYS A 682 -39.58 -0.40 29.97
N ARG A 683 -39.53 -1.69 29.59
CA ARG A 683 -38.38 -2.57 29.85
C ARG A 683 -37.14 -2.10 29.09
N LEU A 684 -37.27 -1.83 27.79
CA LEU A 684 -36.19 -1.32 26.94
C LEU A 684 -35.61 0.01 27.47
N LYS A 685 -36.45 0.92 27.99
CA LYS A 685 -35.95 2.16 28.60
C LYS A 685 -35.21 1.95 29.92
N ALA A 686 -35.54 0.90 30.68
CA ALA A 686 -34.83 0.58 31.91
C ALA A 686 -33.43 0.02 31.63
N PHE A 687 -33.29 -0.74 30.55
CA PHE A 687 -32.02 -1.31 30.08
C PHE A 687 -30.97 -0.24 29.75
N ILE A 688 -31.37 0.86 29.08
CA ILE A 688 -30.43 1.90 28.60
C ILE A 688 -29.95 2.89 29.69
N ASN A 689 -30.57 2.88 30.88
CA ASN A 689 -30.20 3.78 32.00
C ASN A 689 -29.24 3.14 33.02
N HIS A 690 -28.74 1.94 32.73
CA HIS A 690 -27.69 1.24 33.46
C HIS A 690 -26.45 1.16 32.59
#